data_AF-A0A8T1W7D2-F1
#
_entry.id   AF-A0A8T1W7D2-F1
#
_cell.length_a   1.000
_cell.length_b   1.000
_cell.length_c   1.000
_cell.angle_alpha   90.00
_cell.angle_beta   90.00
_cell.angle_gamma   90.00
#
_symmetry.space_group_name_H-M   'P 1'
#
loop_
_entity.id
_entity.type
_entity.pdbx_description
1 polymer ?
#
loop_
_entity_poly.entity_id
_entity_poly.type
_entity_poly.pdbx_seq_one_letter_code
_entity_poly.pdbx_strand_id
1 'polypeptide(L)'
;MAEAAAADFSSAEALPARTFFPRDAMQQYKRQIRELIQRMESLLQEEEEANLEADVEWDGVQMAALPSQAVWLNLCALQECHAVLDGAVGLFTQKIRESAELPDPETFALERTQSSSSIPLSSEYSSSDDVDEELEGFQDVEPVKGRKAAVALNNDVTERVQSALQDKDEFERFKANALQYGMANESAERFYGYLARQIPAPVLDSIVVDFARLLPQSALRVPLLKAHYDHMKNELARPSVAKFRNKSYSSALTSRSSTSSSAYLALGIDEAGSSGEEGEEYPSTIRLRTLNHLVFVIHGIGQHIDFRDGEFKSWNGETGVEGGNHAFRDIFRTMLETTFQDIPLALEMQSIEWHEDLHEPTGLDNIFDLISPEGSSAIREFNKETFMDVLYYLSPRYGQLIVDSVTQQLNEKYRVFMDEHPGWDGKVSIFAHSLGSMIAYDILTHKPGEVANNGVRFPGLDFEIDTFFGVGSPVGVMVLARGDLNINDGEFTPGIKIPKCRQYFNVYHPIDPIAYRIEPLIKQEMHDKDPVQLMQFSAVKDQTFGQLQEQWEGLTGPVHGFQYRHDYVLRRRKREQGMMEVAFAAASHSSYWMSDDVVLFTIMQLCHPVVNILHRYMSARVPLPKLMRSIVELTPHTKVLLSATALVRDRCTGLSREQIVLIDKDRLYFLSRLSEVSCRRKWQIKLTTTTKAVYGEDSFMMNIVPSDAAVPEPGAAPTSNSAIQPGVHIFKAPSTPVRNAWMDAINESIVKAGSTSSEEPPADKIPRDAANLVDLPTGRSIDFFNAIKVGFLKEKTANGWYDSWNDRWLVLQEDHLSCYENSPKLDFVGQFPLRKTKAFCYEREYLIRVVARRGAACEMRVQNQESFNQWVGVLERIPTVEIFRHEDLLENSPSSVLIMTESSRGSRGSFGGAHKASKGGEWLQTKIEGHQIKLDENDQEYVAFVIQVASSAAGTSIVQRRYSEFAKLHHQLRKMFQHEQIPALPGTRMWNKFEPNYLKQKAIGLHGYLNEVCKRCANTRAQPVLLEFLELAPTTPSEPKTSPKEEDAEKS
;
A
#
# COMPACT_ATOMS: atom_id res chain seq x y z
N MET A 1 -10.51 -11.02 -8.40
CA MET A 1 -11.03 -10.96 -9.79
C MET A 1 -12.35 -10.20 -9.80
N ALA A 2 -12.40 -8.97 -10.33
CA ALA A 2 -13.63 -8.17 -10.38
C ALA A 2 -13.68 -7.11 -11.50
N GLU A 3 -12.99 -7.33 -12.63
CA GLU A 3 -13.16 -6.49 -13.82
C GLU A 3 -13.12 -7.35 -15.11
N ALA A 4 -14.03 -8.33 -15.18
CA ALA A 4 -14.41 -8.94 -16.44
C ALA A 4 -15.47 -8.04 -17.09
N ALA A 5 -15.28 -7.68 -18.36
CA ALA A 5 -16.13 -6.70 -19.04
C ALA A 5 -17.62 -7.07 -18.98
N ALA A 6 -18.45 -6.10 -18.59
CA ALA A 6 -19.90 -6.24 -18.67
C ALA A 6 -20.31 -6.29 -20.15
N ALA A 7 -20.49 -7.50 -20.67
CA ALA A 7 -21.03 -7.71 -22.01
C ALA A 7 -22.47 -7.19 -22.05
N ASP A 8 -22.76 -6.30 -22.99
CA ASP A 8 -24.13 -5.87 -23.23
C ASP A 8 -24.90 -6.99 -23.94
N PHE A 9 -26.07 -7.32 -23.41
CA PHE A 9 -26.96 -8.36 -23.94
C PHE A 9 -28.07 -7.79 -24.83
N SER A 10 -27.93 -6.54 -25.28
CA SER A 10 -28.90 -5.84 -26.13
C SER A 10 -29.01 -6.38 -27.56
N SER A 11 -27.96 -7.00 -28.11
CA SER A 11 -27.99 -7.62 -29.45
C SER A 11 -27.04 -8.82 -29.59
N ALA A 12 -27.19 -9.58 -30.69
CA ALA A 12 -26.30 -10.69 -31.00
C ALA A 12 -24.88 -10.21 -31.38
N GLU A 13 -24.76 -9.06 -32.06
CA GLU A 13 -23.48 -8.47 -32.47
C GLU A 13 -22.63 -8.05 -31.27
N ALA A 14 -23.24 -7.45 -30.22
CA ALA A 14 -22.56 -6.91 -29.03
C ALA A 14 -21.76 -7.96 -28.23
N LEU A 15 -22.10 -9.24 -28.36
CA LEU A 15 -21.44 -10.34 -27.67
C LEU A 15 -20.02 -10.65 -28.23
N PRO A 16 -19.04 -11.05 -27.39
CA PRO A 16 -17.68 -11.35 -27.87
C PRO A 16 -17.59 -12.57 -28.80
N ALA A 17 -16.77 -12.47 -29.85
CA ALA A 17 -16.61 -13.47 -30.91
C ALA A 17 -16.02 -14.84 -30.48
N ARG A 18 -15.49 -14.96 -29.25
CA ARG A 18 -15.04 -16.22 -28.65
C ARG A 18 -15.40 -16.30 -27.16
N THR A 19 -16.70 -16.33 -26.88
CA THR A 19 -17.20 -16.53 -25.51
C THR A 19 -17.32 -18.02 -25.21
N PHE A 20 -16.50 -18.55 -24.28
CA PHE A 20 -16.59 -19.95 -23.87
C PHE A 20 -17.74 -20.12 -22.88
N PHE A 21 -18.78 -20.87 -23.24
CA PHE A 21 -20.06 -20.84 -22.54
C PHE A 21 -20.41 -22.22 -21.95
N PRO A 22 -20.32 -22.42 -20.62
CA PRO A 22 -20.64 -23.69 -19.97
C PRO A 22 -22.14 -23.95 -20.00
N ARG A 23 -22.60 -24.60 -21.07
CA ARG A 23 -24.01 -24.88 -21.38
C ARG A 23 -24.74 -25.55 -20.21
N ASP A 24 -24.06 -26.42 -19.49
CA ASP A 24 -24.60 -27.18 -18.37
C ASP A 24 -24.88 -26.30 -17.15
N ALA A 25 -24.00 -25.34 -16.86
CA ALA A 25 -24.21 -24.37 -15.78
C ALA A 25 -25.41 -23.45 -16.07
N MET A 26 -25.55 -22.99 -17.32
CA MET A 26 -26.71 -22.20 -17.76
C MET A 26 -28.02 -23.00 -17.70
N GLN A 27 -28.01 -24.27 -18.11
CA GLN A 27 -29.19 -25.14 -17.98
C GLN A 27 -29.52 -25.48 -16.53
N GLN A 28 -28.51 -25.64 -15.67
CA GLN A 28 -28.69 -25.80 -14.22
C GLN A 28 -29.32 -24.55 -13.60
N TYR A 29 -28.84 -23.36 -13.93
CA TYR A 29 -29.38 -22.09 -13.41
C TYR A 29 -30.82 -21.86 -13.89
N LYS A 30 -31.10 -22.09 -15.18
CA LYS A 30 -32.46 -22.02 -15.73
C LYS A 30 -33.43 -23.01 -15.07
N ARG A 31 -32.96 -24.25 -14.81
CA ARG A 31 -33.72 -25.26 -14.05
C ARG A 31 -34.01 -24.80 -12.63
N GLN A 32 -33.01 -24.30 -11.91
CA GLN A 32 -33.17 -23.81 -10.53
C GLN A 32 -34.14 -22.62 -10.45
N ILE A 33 -34.07 -21.66 -11.38
CA ILE A 33 -35.04 -20.55 -11.44
C ILE A 33 -36.46 -21.07 -11.72
N ARG A 34 -36.62 -22.05 -12.62
CA ARG A 34 -37.94 -22.67 -12.89
C ARG A 34 -38.50 -23.43 -11.70
N GLU A 35 -37.66 -24.20 -10.99
CA GLU A 35 -38.04 -24.90 -9.75
C GLU A 35 -38.45 -23.91 -8.64
N LEU A 36 -37.84 -22.71 -8.61
CA LEU A 36 -38.19 -21.63 -7.69
C LEU A 36 -39.51 -20.93 -8.08
N ILE A 37 -39.71 -20.67 -9.38
CA ILE A 37 -40.95 -20.14 -9.96
C ILE A 37 -42.12 -21.08 -9.63
N GLN A 38 -42.00 -22.38 -9.94
CA GLN A 38 -43.06 -23.36 -9.64
C GLN A 38 -43.34 -23.48 -8.13
N ARG A 39 -42.34 -23.28 -7.26
CA ARG A 39 -42.56 -23.22 -5.81
C ARG A 39 -43.32 -21.96 -5.38
N MET A 40 -43.04 -20.80 -5.95
CA MET A 40 -43.80 -19.58 -5.64
C MET A 40 -45.20 -19.59 -6.25
N GLU A 41 -45.39 -20.23 -7.41
CA GLU A 41 -46.71 -20.50 -7.98
C GLU A 41 -47.51 -21.47 -7.09
N SER A 42 -46.89 -22.55 -6.60
CA SER A 42 -47.51 -23.48 -5.63
C SER A 42 -47.91 -22.75 -4.33
N LEU A 43 -47.01 -21.96 -3.74
CA LEU A 43 -47.29 -21.20 -2.52
C LEU A 43 -48.45 -20.22 -2.68
N LEU A 44 -48.57 -19.54 -3.83
CA LEU A 44 -49.72 -18.66 -4.10
C LEU A 44 -51.03 -19.43 -4.30
N GLN A 45 -51.01 -20.61 -4.92
CA GLN A 45 -52.20 -21.47 -4.99
C GLN A 45 -52.59 -22.05 -3.63
N GLU A 46 -51.61 -22.46 -2.83
CA GLU A 46 -51.82 -22.91 -1.45
C GLU A 46 -52.40 -21.79 -0.57
N GLU A 47 -52.00 -20.53 -0.76
CA GLU A 47 -52.52 -19.34 -0.08
C GLU A 47 -53.92 -18.92 -0.59
N GLU A 48 -54.24 -19.13 -1.89
CA GLU A 48 -55.60 -18.92 -2.44
C GLU A 48 -56.60 -20.02 -2.02
N GLU A 49 -56.16 -21.27 -1.86
CA GLU A 49 -57.01 -22.37 -1.36
C GLU A 49 -57.16 -22.37 0.17
N ALA A 50 -56.12 -21.97 0.91
CA ALA A 50 -56.12 -21.86 2.38
C ALA A 50 -56.75 -20.55 2.87
N ASN A 51 -58.06 -20.40 2.64
CA ASN A 51 -58.87 -19.25 3.05
C ASN A 51 -59.08 -19.18 4.59
N LEU A 52 -58.00 -18.92 5.34
CA LEU A 52 -57.91 -19.04 6.80
C LEU A 52 -57.11 -17.89 7.44
N GLU A 53 -57.82 -16.99 8.13
CA GLU A 53 -57.23 -16.08 9.12
C GLU A 53 -56.83 -16.87 10.39
N ALA A 54 -55.58 -17.34 10.47
CA ALA A 54 -55.04 -17.97 11.69
C ALA A 54 -53.51 -17.85 11.80
N ASP A 55 -53.00 -17.29 12.89
CA ASP A 55 -51.59 -17.33 13.25
C ASP A 55 -51.15 -18.78 13.53
N VAL A 56 -50.13 -19.27 12.80
CA VAL A 56 -49.52 -20.59 13.06
C VAL A 56 -48.25 -20.41 13.91
N GLU A 57 -48.40 -20.57 15.21
CA GLU A 57 -47.29 -20.58 16.16
C GLU A 57 -46.64 -21.97 16.23
N TRP A 58 -45.32 -22.05 16.01
CA TRP A 58 -44.56 -23.30 16.15
C TRP A 58 -43.33 -23.08 17.03
N ASP A 59 -43.20 -23.93 18.06
CA ASP A 59 -42.11 -23.97 19.04
C ASP A 59 -41.74 -22.61 19.70
N GLY A 60 -42.76 -21.76 19.92
CA GLY A 60 -42.63 -20.48 20.63
C GLY A 60 -42.10 -19.31 19.80
N VAL A 61 -42.08 -19.43 18.48
CA VAL A 61 -41.77 -18.33 17.55
C VAL A 61 -42.96 -18.07 16.64
N GLN A 62 -43.43 -16.81 16.57
CA GLN A 62 -44.37 -16.40 15.53
C GLN A 62 -43.71 -16.51 14.16
N MET A 63 -44.15 -17.51 13.39
CA MET A 63 -43.80 -17.68 11.98
C MET A 63 -44.54 -16.62 11.15
N ALA A 64 -43.89 -15.48 10.90
CA ALA A 64 -44.43 -14.47 10.00
C ALA A 64 -44.57 -15.03 8.58
N ALA A 65 -45.80 -15.30 8.15
CA ALA A 65 -46.09 -15.65 6.76
C ALA A 65 -45.60 -14.53 5.84
N LEU A 66 -44.91 -14.90 4.76
CA LEU A 66 -44.57 -13.95 3.70
C LEU A 66 -45.88 -13.54 3.01
N PRO A 67 -46.27 -12.25 2.99
CA PRO A 67 -47.54 -11.86 2.39
C PRO A 67 -47.61 -12.26 0.91
N SER A 68 -48.73 -12.81 0.45
CA SER A 68 -49.02 -13.10 -0.97
C SER A 68 -48.45 -12.08 -1.94
N GLN A 69 -48.66 -10.78 -1.70
CA GLN A 69 -48.17 -9.72 -2.59
C GLN A 69 -46.63 -9.62 -2.66
N ALA A 70 -45.91 -9.99 -1.60
CA ALA A 70 -44.46 -10.12 -1.62
C ALA A 70 -44.00 -11.41 -2.32
N VAL A 71 -44.74 -12.53 -2.17
CA VAL A 71 -44.48 -13.76 -2.94
C VAL A 71 -44.70 -13.50 -4.44
N TRP A 72 -45.78 -12.81 -4.81
CA TRP A 72 -46.11 -12.39 -6.18
C TRP A 72 -45.03 -11.50 -6.79
N LEU A 73 -44.57 -10.47 -6.07
CA LEU A 73 -43.52 -9.57 -6.57
C LEU A 73 -42.19 -10.30 -6.80
N ASN A 74 -41.84 -11.27 -5.94
CA ASN A 74 -40.67 -12.12 -6.16
C ASN A 74 -40.87 -13.11 -7.33
N LEU A 75 -42.06 -13.70 -7.46
CA LEU A 75 -42.41 -14.56 -8.60
C LEU A 75 -42.27 -13.80 -9.93
N CYS A 76 -42.80 -12.58 -10.02
CA CYS A 76 -42.72 -11.78 -11.23
C CYS A 76 -41.27 -11.36 -11.54
N ALA A 77 -40.47 -10.98 -10.53
CA ALA A 77 -39.04 -10.71 -10.71
C ALA A 77 -38.24 -11.97 -11.15
N LEU A 78 -38.63 -13.16 -10.69
CA LEU A 78 -38.04 -14.43 -11.14
C LEU A 78 -38.47 -14.79 -12.57
N GLN A 79 -39.73 -14.54 -12.95
CA GLN A 79 -40.22 -14.72 -14.32
C GLN A 79 -39.53 -13.74 -15.29
N GLU A 80 -39.32 -12.48 -14.90
CA GLU A 80 -38.48 -11.51 -15.63
C GLU A 80 -37.03 -12.01 -15.76
N CYS A 81 -36.42 -12.51 -14.68
CA CYS A 81 -35.07 -13.08 -14.73
C CYS A 81 -34.99 -14.32 -15.64
N HIS A 82 -36.00 -15.20 -15.66
CA HIS A 82 -36.08 -16.33 -16.59
C HIS A 82 -36.24 -15.85 -18.04
N ALA A 83 -37.01 -14.78 -18.28
CA ALA A 83 -37.17 -14.19 -19.61
C ALA A 83 -35.88 -13.55 -20.14
N VAL A 84 -35.16 -12.79 -19.29
CA VAL A 84 -33.83 -12.23 -19.63
C VAL A 84 -32.80 -13.33 -19.88
N LEU A 85 -32.79 -14.39 -19.04
CA LEU A 85 -31.90 -15.54 -19.22
C LEU A 85 -32.19 -16.28 -20.55
N ASP A 86 -33.46 -16.43 -20.93
CA ASP A 86 -33.85 -17.05 -22.21
C ASP A 86 -33.59 -16.15 -23.42
N GLY A 87 -33.72 -14.84 -23.28
CA GLY A 87 -33.24 -13.87 -24.28
C GLY A 87 -31.74 -14.02 -24.53
N ALA A 88 -30.93 -14.02 -23.45
CA ALA A 88 -29.49 -14.20 -23.54
C ALA A 88 -29.10 -15.57 -24.14
N VAL A 89 -29.73 -16.67 -23.71
CA VAL A 89 -29.53 -18.01 -24.32
C VAL A 89 -29.93 -18.01 -25.80
N GLY A 90 -30.98 -17.30 -26.17
CA GLY A 90 -31.40 -17.09 -27.56
C GLY A 90 -30.31 -16.42 -28.39
N LEU A 91 -29.83 -15.25 -27.93
CA LEU A 91 -28.77 -14.48 -28.60
C LEU A 91 -27.45 -15.26 -28.70
N PHE A 92 -27.02 -15.97 -27.65
CA PHE A 92 -25.85 -16.86 -27.74
C PHE A 92 -26.07 -18.03 -28.72
N THR A 93 -27.27 -18.63 -28.75
CA THR A 93 -27.58 -19.74 -29.68
C THR A 93 -27.64 -19.26 -31.13
N GLN A 94 -28.16 -18.05 -31.36
CA GLN A 94 -28.13 -17.36 -32.65
C GLN A 94 -26.68 -17.09 -33.07
N LYS A 95 -25.88 -16.44 -32.22
CA LYS A 95 -24.48 -16.13 -32.54
C LYS A 95 -23.62 -17.37 -32.78
N ILE A 96 -23.88 -18.48 -32.08
CA ILE A 96 -23.22 -19.77 -32.34
C ILE A 96 -23.60 -20.34 -33.71
N ARG A 97 -24.83 -20.11 -34.19
CA ARG A 97 -25.27 -20.49 -35.55
C ARG A 97 -24.63 -19.59 -36.61
N GLU A 98 -24.65 -18.27 -36.38
CA GLU A 98 -23.96 -17.27 -37.23
C GLU A 98 -22.44 -17.49 -37.30
N SER A 99 -21.84 -18.08 -36.26
CA SER A 99 -20.41 -18.46 -36.22
C SER A 99 -20.12 -19.85 -36.81
N ALA A 100 -21.14 -20.60 -37.25
CA ALA A 100 -21.02 -21.94 -37.82
C ALA A 100 -21.20 -21.98 -39.35
N GLU A 101 -21.61 -20.87 -39.95
CA GLU A 101 -21.55 -20.58 -41.40
C GLU A 101 -20.34 -19.65 -41.57
N LEU A 102 -19.23 -19.98 -42.25
CA LEU A 102 -19.03 -20.41 -43.65
C LEU A 102 -17.76 -21.30 -43.74
N PRO A 103 -17.62 -22.17 -44.76
CA PRO A 103 -17.27 -21.79 -46.15
C PRO A 103 -18.49 -21.91 -47.10
N ASP A 104 -18.46 -21.49 -48.38
CA ASP A 104 -17.34 -21.44 -49.35
C ASP A 104 -17.39 -20.15 -50.24
N PRO A 105 -16.65 -19.98 -51.36
CA PRO A 105 -15.65 -18.92 -51.42
C PRO A 105 -15.90 -17.88 -52.53
N GLU A 106 -14.91 -16.99 -52.72
CA GLU A 106 -14.93 -15.81 -53.61
C GLU A 106 -15.83 -14.67 -53.06
N THR A 107 -15.48 -13.38 -53.14
CA THR A 107 -14.48 -12.74 -54.02
C THR A 107 -13.66 -11.66 -53.29
N PHE A 108 -12.48 -11.38 -53.85
CA PHE A 108 -11.50 -10.36 -53.46
C PHE A 108 -12.04 -8.92 -53.26
N ALA A 109 -11.58 -8.32 -52.15
CA ALA A 109 -10.83 -7.04 -52.08
C ALA A 109 -11.52 -5.67 -52.33
N LEU A 110 -10.83 -4.62 -51.81
CA LEU A 110 -10.94 -3.18 -52.16
C LEU A 110 -12.28 -2.48 -51.78
N GLU A 111 -12.32 -1.23 -51.31
CA GLU A 111 -11.31 -0.30 -50.78
C GLU A 111 -12.01 0.86 -50.01
N ARG A 112 -11.24 1.73 -49.34
CA ARG A 112 -11.51 3.19 -49.14
C ARG A 112 -12.88 3.72 -48.62
N THR A 113 -12.84 4.13 -47.34
CA THR A 113 -13.11 5.51 -46.81
C THR A 113 -14.45 6.27 -47.01
N GLN A 114 -14.75 7.12 -46.00
CA GLN A 114 -15.63 8.33 -46.02
C GLN A 114 -17.16 8.10 -46.10
N SER A 115 -18.06 8.99 -45.63
CA SER A 115 -17.96 10.03 -44.55
C SER A 115 -19.36 10.60 -44.18
N SER A 116 -19.42 11.33 -43.05
CA SER A 116 -20.22 12.57 -42.81
C SER A 116 -21.77 12.59 -42.89
N SER A 117 -22.39 13.09 -41.79
CA SER A 117 -23.63 13.92 -41.73
C SER A 117 -24.98 13.25 -42.10
N SER A 118 -26.17 13.68 -41.60
CA SER A 118 -26.60 15.05 -41.22
C SER A 118 -27.65 15.11 -40.08
N ILE A 119 -27.90 16.34 -39.61
CA ILE A 119 -28.96 16.84 -38.68
C ILE A 119 -29.92 17.77 -39.50
N PRO A 120 -30.90 18.57 -38.97
CA PRO A 120 -31.66 18.60 -37.70
C PRO A 120 -33.21 18.87 -37.89
N LEU A 121 -33.89 19.45 -36.86
CA LEU A 121 -35.13 20.29 -36.84
C LEU A 121 -36.47 19.61 -36.44
N SER A 122 -37.44 20.26 -35.76
CA SER A 122 -37.49 21.46 -34.87
C SER A 122 -38.89 21.67 -34.22
N SER A 123 -39.03 22.69 -33.32
CA SER A 123 -40.25 23.51 -33.00
C SER A 123 -41.49 22.84 -32.34
N GLU A 124 -42.36 23.43 -31.48
CA GLU A 124 -42.49 24.70 -30.68
C GLU A 124 -43.77 24.58 -29.76
N TYR A 125 -44.25 25.46 -28.84
CA TYR A 125 -43.89 26.84 -28.41
C TYR A 125 -44.13 27.11 -26.86
N SER A 126 -45.01 28.05 -26.45
CA SER A 126 -45.27 28.60 -25.08
C SER A 126 -46.79 28.58 -24.72
N SER A 127 -47.35 29.00 -23.55
CA SER A 127 -46.87 29.70 -22.32
C SER A 127 -47.41 29.00 -21.03
N SER A 128 -47.95 29.53 -19.90
CA SER A 128 -48.46 30.85 -19.41
C SER A 128 -48.75 30.76 -17.87
N ASP A 129 -48.78 31.78 -16.98
CA ASP A 129 -48.29 33.18 -16.89
C ASP A 129 -48.16 33.62 -15.38
N ASP A 130 -47.48 34.76 -15.12
CA ASP A 130 -47.22 35.67 -13.96
C ASP A 130 -47.83 35.55 -12.52
N VAL A 131 -46.96 35.75 -11.49
CA VAL A 131 -47.10 36.62 -10.27
C VAL A 131 -45.70 37.10 -9.80
N ASP A 132 -45.58 38.31 -9.20
CA ASP A 132 -44.34 39.12 -9.07
C ASP A 132 -43.41 38.96 -7.83
N GLU A 133 -42.11 39.21 -8.07
CA GLU A 133 -41.07 39.95 -7.29
C GLU A 133 -40.52 39.50 -5.88
N GLU A 134 -39.41 40.18 -5.48
CA GLU A 134 -38.60 40.11 -4.23
C GLU A 134 -37.75 38.86 -3.89
N LEU A 135 -36.84 38.42 -4.79
CA LEU A 135 -35.73 37.50 -4.44
C LEU A 135 -34.38 37.78 -5.14
N GLU A 136 -33.90 39.02 -5.20
CA GLU A 136 -32.50 39.27 -5.57
C GLU A 136 -31.53 38.84 -4.45
N GLY A 137 -30.62 37.91 -4.77
CA GLY A 137 -29.43 37.62 -3.96
C GLY A 137 -29.40 36.34 -3.13
N PHE A 138 -30.45 35.51 -3.13
CA PHE A 138 -30.41 34.20 -2.46
C PHE A 138 -30.09 33.05 -3.43
N GLN A 139 -29.00 32.32 -3.19
CA GLN A 139 -28.57 31.21 -4.05
C GLN A 139 -29.20 29.88 -3.58
N ASP A 140 -30.08 29.30 -4.41
CA ASP A 140 -30.65 27.97 -4.20
C ASP A 140 -29.58 26.86 -4.34
N VAL A 141 -29.81 25.73 -3.68
CA VAL A 141 -28.94 24.55 -3.71
C VAL A 141 -29.40 23.57 -4.80
N GLU A 142 -28.47 22.92 -5.50
CA GLU A 142 -28.85 21.90 -6.47
C GLU A 142 -29.49 20.67 -5.76
N PRO A 143 -30.73 20.28 -6.14
CA PRO A 143 -31.36 19.10 -5.59
C PRO A 143 -30.66 17.82 -6.08
N VAL A 144 -30.65 16.79 -5.23
CA VAL A 144 -29.99 15.52 -5.51
C VAL A 144 -30.69 14.76 -6.64
N LYS A 145 -29.95 14.44 -7.70
CA LYS A 145 -30.47 13.81 -8.91
C LYS A 145 -30.29 12.28 -8.85
N GLY A 146 -31.38 11.54 -9.00
CA GLY A 146 -31.39 10.07 -9.09
C GLY A 146 -31.64 9.34 -7.76
N ARG A 147 -32.49 8.29 -7.81
CA ARG A 147 -33.03 7.59 -6.63
C ARG A 147 -31.96 7.05 -5.67
N LYS A 148 -30.85 6.52 -6.17
CA LYS A 148 -29.76 5.97 -5.34
C LYS A 148 -29.03 7.06 -4.53
N ALA A 149 -28.79 8.22 -5.13
CA ALA A 149 -28.16 9.36 -4.45
C ALA A 149 -29.12 10.03 -3.46
N ALA A 150 -30.41 10.13 -3.81
CA ALA A 150 -31.44 10.63 -2.90
C ALA A 150 -31.59 9.76 -1.64
N VAL A 151 -31.61 8.43 -1.79
CA VAL A 151 -31.67 7.50 -0.63
C VAL A 151 -30.41 7.60 0.23
N ALA A 152 -29.22 7.70 -0.37
CA ALA A 152 -27.98 7.85 0.38
C ALA A 152 -27.95 9.15 1.21
N LEU A 153 -28.32 10.29 0.59
CA LEU A 153 -28.38 11.58 1.28
C LEU A 153 -29.49 11.62 2.33
N ASN A 154 -30.64 10.98 2.08
CA ASN A 154 -31.72 10.87 3.05
C ASN A 154 -31.28 10.10 4.30
N ASN A 155 -30.58 8.98 4.12
CA ASN A 155 -30.08 8.18 5.23
C ASN A 155 -29.05 8.96 6.06
N ASP A 156 -28.11 9.64 5.42
CA ASP A 156 -27.09 10.46 6.09
C ASP A 156 -27.70 11.63 6.90
N VAL A 157 -28.64 12.39 6.31
CA VAL A 157 -29.37 13.45 7.02
C VAL A 157 -30.19 12.88 8.18
N THR A 158 -30.82 11.71 7.98
CA THR A 158 -31.61 11.00 9.01
C THR A 158 -30.73 10.55 10.17
N GLU A 159 -29.54 9.99 9.90
CA GLU A 159 -28.57 9.53 10.90
C GLU A 159 -27.94 10.69 11.67
N ARG A 160 -27.61 11.80 10.98
CA ARG A 160 -27.16 13.05 11.63
C ARG A 160 -28.22 13.63 12.57
N VAL A 161 -29.49 13.66 12.17
CA VAL A 161 -30.58 14.14 13.05
C VAL A 161 -30.82 13.19 14.22
N GLN A 162 -30.82 11.87 14.00
CA GLN A 162 -30.96 10.89 15.09
C GLN A 162 -29.86 11.04 16.14
N SER A 163 -28.61 11.24 15.69
CA SER A 163 -27.44 11.44 16.54
C SER A 163 -27.47 12.78 17.29
N ALA A 164 -28.08 13.81 16.70
CA ALA A 164 -28.22 15.13 17.30
C ALA A 164 -29.32 15.21 18.38
N LEU A 165 -30.42 14.47 18.21
CA LEU A 165 -31.56 14.49 19.13
C LEU A 165 -31.36 13.59 20.35
N GLN A 166 -30.67 12.45 20.19
CA GLN A 166 -30.40 11.43 21.23
C GLN A 166 -31.64 10.78 21.89
N ASP A 167 -32.85 11.27 21.60
CA ASP A 167 -34.14 10.71 22.02
C ASP A 167 -34.90 10.11 20.82
N LYS A 168 -35.59 8.99 21.06
CA LYS A 168 -36.29 8.23 20.01
C LYS A 168 -37.65 8.83 19.65
N ASP A 169 -38.38 9.38 20.61
CA ASP A 169 -39.71 9.96 20.39
C ASP A 169 -39.59 11.33 19.71
N GLU A 170 -38.55 12.11 20.05
CA GLU A 170 -38.22 13.36 19.34
C GLU A 170 -37.78 13.11 17.89
N PHE A 171 -37.11 11.98 17.62
CA PHE A 171 -36.73 11.57 16.28
C PHE A 171 -37.94 11.15 15.41
N GLU A 172 -38.92 10.43 15.96
CA GLU A 172 -40.18 10.17 15.24
C GLU A 172 -41.00 11.46 15.03
N ARG A 173 -40.99 12.41 15.99
CA ARG A 173 -41.58 13.75 15.79
C ARG A 173 -40.87 14.54 14.68
N PHE A 174 -39.54 14.45 14.58
CA PHE A 174 -38.79 15.05 13.48
C PHE A 174 -39.25 14.48 12.13
N LYS A 175 -39.36 13.15 11.99
CA LYS A 175 -39.84 12.52 10.74
C LYS A 175 -41.25 12.98 10.38
N ALA A 176 -42.15 13.10 11.37
CA ALA A 176 -43.51 13.58 11.16
C ALA A 176 -43.52 15.03 10.63
N ASN A 177 -42.79 15.95 11.27
CA ASN A 177 -42.70 17.35 10.83
C ASN A 177 -42.00 17.48 9.46
N ALA A 178 -40.93 16.72 9.24
CA ALA A 178 -40.20 16.68 7.97
C ALA A 178 -41.09 16.17 6.81
N LEU A 179 -41.97 15.21 7.07
CA LEU A 179 -42.98 14.75 6.10
C LEU A 179 -44.04 15.81 5.83
N GLN A 180 -44.59 16.46 6.85
CA GLN A 180 -45.57 17.56 6.66
C GLN A 180 -44.95 18.72 5.88
N TYR A 181 -43.69 19.06 6.15
CA TYR A 181 -42.96 20.08 5.42
C TYR A 181 -42.68 19.67 3.95
N GLY A 182 -42.23 18.44 3.72
CA GLY A 182 -42.04 17.88 2.37
C GLY A 182 -43.34 17.73 1.55
N MET A 183 -44.48 17.67 2.22
CA MET A 183 -45.83 17.70 1.62
C MET A 183 -46.42 19.11 1.48
N ALA A 184 -45.65 20.18 1.78
CA ALA A 184 -46.08 21.58 1.78
C ALA A 184 -47.22 21.93 2.76
N ASN A 185 -47.50 21.08 3.76
CA ASN A 185 -48.52 21.32 4.80
C ASN A 185 -48.00 22.18 5.98
N GLU A 186 -46.69 22.36 6.11
CA GLU A 186 -46.06 23.18 7.15
C GLU A 186 -45.20 24.29 6.53
N SER A 187 -45.12 25.46 7.17
CA SER A 187 -44.33 26.60 6.66
C SER A 187 -42.85 26.46 7.01
N ALA A 188 -41.98 27.00 6.13
CA ALA A 188 -40.52 26.91 6.28
C ALA A 188 -40.00 27.51 7.60
N GLU A 189 -40.53 28.67 8.00
CA GLU A 189 -40.23 29.32 9.28
C GLU A 189 -40.54 28.42 10.49
N ARG A 190 -41.63 27.65 10.40
CA ARG A 190 -42.11 26.79 11.48
C ARG A 190 -41.33 25.48 11.54
N PHE A 191 -41.06 24.86 10.39
CA PHE A 191 -40.21 23.67 10.31
C PHE A 191 -38.77 23.99 10.73
N TYR A 192 -38.17 25.06 10.19
CA TYR A 192 -36.86 25.54 10.64
C TYR A 192 -36.86 25.92 12.13
N GLY A 193 -37.90 26.60 12.60
CA GLY A 193 -38.08 26.96 14.02
C GLY A 193 -38.29 25.77 14.96
N TYR A 194 -38.63 24.59 14.44
CA TYR A 194 -38.56 23.31 15.16
C TYR A 194 -37.12 22.77 15.17
N LEU A 195 -36.47 22.69 14.00
CA LEU A 195 -35.09 22.20 13.88
C LEU A 195 -34.12 23.00 14.77
N ALA A 196 -34.17 24.33 14.72
CA ALA A 196 -33.32 25.24 15.49
C ALA A 196 -33.59 25.25 17.01
N ARG A 197 -34.58 24.50 17.51
CA ARG A 197 -34.83 24.29 18.95
C ARG A 197 -34.33 22.93 19.44
N GLN A 198 -34.47 21.90 18.61
CA GLN A 198 -34.15 20.52 19.00
C GLN A 198 -32.74 20.08 18.57
N ILE A 199 -32.21 20.64 17.47
CA ILE A 199 -30.89 20.30 16.91
C ILE A 199 -29.86 21.34 17.35
N PRO A 200 -28.72 20.95 17.95
CA PRO A 200 -27.66 21.87 18.31
C PRO A 200 -27.08 22.62 17.10
N ALA A 201 -26.89 23.94 17.26
CA ALA A 201 -26.40 24.85 16.21
C ALA A 201 -25.15 24.34 15.44
N PRO A 202 -24.12 23.73 16.07
CA PRO A 202 -22.93 23.25 15.34
C PRO A 202 -23.17 22.18 14.27
N VAL A 203 -24.36 21.55 14.25
CA VAL A 203 -24.72 20.50 13.28
C VAL A 203 -25.88 20.94 12.37
N LEU A 204 -26.74 21.85 12.88
CA LEU A 204 -27.95 22.36 12.22
C LEU A 204 -27.69 22.84 10.78
N ASP A 205 -26.66 23.65 10.56
CA ASP A 205 -26.32 24.23 9.26
C ASP A 205 -26.14 23.13 8.19
N SER A 206 -25.37 22.09 8.52
CA SER A 206 -25.10 20.96 7.64
C SER A 206 -26.37 20.15 7.34
N ILE A 207 -27.27 20.03 8.31
CA ILE A 207 -28.51 19.26 8.20
C ILE A 207 -29.50 19.99 7.29
N VAL A 208 -29.65 21.31 7.47
CA VAL A 208 -30.65 22.10 6.73
C VAL A 208 -30.26 22.27 5.26
N VAL A 209 -28.97 22.43 4.96
CA VAL A 209 -28.48 22.50 3.57
C VAL A 209 -28.74 21.17 2.83
N ASP A 210 -28.39 20.03 3.42
CA ASP A 210 -28.60 18.74 2.76
C ASP A 210 -30.07 18.28 2.77
N PHE A 211 -30.85 18.64 3.79
CA PHE A 211 -32.31 18.45 3.77
C PHE A 211 -32.95 19.26 2.64
N ALA A 212 -32.53 20.51 2.42
CA ALA A 212 -32.99 21.27 1.25
C ALA A 212 -32.63 20.56 -0.07
N ARG A 213 -31.43 19.98 -0.19
CA ARG A 213 -31.04 19.21 -1.38
C ARG A 213 -31.88 17.95 -1.62
N LEU A 214 -32.58 17.42 -0.62
CA LEU A 214 -33.55 16.33 -0.78
C LEU A 214 -34.91 16.79 -1.35
N LEU A 215 -35.25 18.08 -1.24
CA LEU A 215 -36.52 18.63 -1.70
C LEU A 215 -36.43 18.98 -3.21
N PRO A 216 -37.20 18.33 -4.10
CA PRO A 216 -37.10 18.57 -5.54
C PRO A 216 -37.66 19.94 -5.97
N GLN A 217 -38.60 20.50 -5.21
CA GLN A 217 -39.26 21.77 -5.51
C GLN A 217 -38.50 22.96 -4.89
N SER A 218 -38.14 23.95 -5.71
CA SER A 218 -37.52 25.21 -5.27
C SER A 218 -38.42 26.00 -4.31
N ALA A 219 -39.74 25.92 -4.49
CA ALA A 219 -40.75 26.50 -3.61
C ALA A 219 -40.70 26.00 -2.15
N LEU A 220 -40.04 24.86 -1.89
CA LEU A 220 -39.74 24.40 -0.52
C LEU A 220 -38.27 24.67 -0.15
N ARG A 221 -37.31 24.45 -1.06
CA ARG A 221 -35.88 24.71 -0.78
C ARG A 221 -35.60 26.16 -0.38
N VAL A 222 -36.00 27.11 -1.20
CA VAL A 222 -35.59 28.51 -1.06
C VAL A 222 -36.15 29.14 0.23
N PRO A 223 -37.42 28.93 0.62
CA PRO A 223 -37.91 29.40 1.92
C PRO A 223 -37.23 28.75 3.13
N LEU A 224 -36.88 27.46 3.08
CA LEU A 224 -36.16 26.78 4.17
C LEU A 224 -34.76 27.38 4.37
N LEU A 225 -34.03 27.56 3.27
CA LEU A 225 -32.69 28.13 3.28
C LEU A 225 -32.69 29.63 3.66
N LYS A 226 -33.71 30.39 3.25
CA LYS A 226 -33.91 31.79 3.66
C LYS A 226 -34.16 31.89 5.17
N ALA A 227 -35.06 31.08 5.72
CA ALA A 227 -35.32 31.03 7.17
C ALA A 227 -34.07 30.68 7.99
N HIS A 228 -33.22 29.78 7.46
CA HIS A 228 -31.94 29.44 8.06
C HIS A 228 -30.94 30.61 8.03
N TYR A 229 -30.76 31.24 6.87
CA TYR A 229 -29.86 32.38 6.71
C TYR A 229 -30.25 33.58 7.59
N ASP A 230 -31.55 33.91 7.63
CA ASP A 230 -32.05 34.98 8.50
C ASP A 230 -31.90 34.64 9.99
N HIS A 231 -31.91 33.37 10.39
CA HIS A 231 -31.56 32.96 11.75
C HIS A 231 -30.07 33.19 12.07
N MET A 232 -29.15 32.69 11.23
CA MET A 232 -27.69 32.88 11.42
C MET A 232 -27.32 34.37 11.51
N LYS A 233 -27.93 35.20 10.66
CA LYS A 233 -27.77 36.65 10.62
C LYS A 233 -28.24 37.35 11.91
N ASN A 234 -29.23 36.79 12.60
CA ASN A 234 -29.72 37.29 13.89
C ASN A 234 -28.91 36.77 15.10
N GLU A 235 -28.36 35.56 15.04
CA GLU A 235 -27.42 35.03 16.05
C GLU A 235 -26.13 35.87 16.09
N LEU A 236 -25.54 36.15 14.92
CA LEU A 236 -24.33 36.97 14.76
C LEU A 236 -24.47 38.42 15.25
N ALA A 237 -25.68 38.89 15.53
CA ALA A 237 -25.96 40.25 16.00
C ALA A 237 -25.93 40.42 17.54
N ARG A 238 -25.64 39.35 18.32
CA ARG A 238 -25.65 39.39 19.80
C ARG A 238 -24.25 39.46 20.42
N PRO A 239 -23.97 40.44 21.31
CA PRO A 239 -22.69 40.52 22.01
C PRO A 239 -22.56 39.45 23.11
N SER A 240 -21.36 38.88 23.27
CA SER A 240 -21.11 37.78 24.20
C SER A 240 -20.98 38.20 25.67
N VAL A 241 -21.39 37.32 26.59
CA VAL A 241 -21.31 37.55 28.04
C VAL A 241 -20.41 36.49 28.70
N ALA A 242 -19.13 36.83 28.85
CA ALA A 242 -18.18 36.00 29.58
C ALA A 242 -17.95 36.52 31.02
N LYS A 243 -18.56 35.87 32.02
CA LYS A 243 -18.15 35.89 33.45
C LYS A 243 -18.98 34.93 34.32
N PHE A 244 -18.46 34.68 35.54
CA PHE A 244 -18.90 33.72 36.57
C PHE A 244 -18.46 32.26 36.31
N ARG A 245 -17.87 31.52 37.28
CA ARG A 245 -17.35 31.90 38.62
C ARG A 245 -16.37 30.85 39.19
N ASN A 246 -15.28 31.28 39.82
CA ASN A 246 -14.34 30.39 40.54
C ASN A 246 -14.94 29.82 41.85
N LYS A 247 -14.54 28.59 42.25
CA LYS A 247 -13.84 28.32 43.55
C LYS A 247 -13.55 26.83 43.85
N SER A 248 -12.26 26.54 44.12
CA SER A 248 -11.71 25.55 45.10
C SER A 248 -12.06 24.05 44.89
N TYR A 249 -11.32 23.07 45.44
CA TYR A 249 -10.19 23.05 46.39
C TYR A 249 -8.99 22.21 45.85
N SER A 250 -7.92 22.08 46.64
CA SER A 250 -6.60 21.55 46.24
C SER A 250 -6.14 20.32 47.03
N SER A 251 -4.97 19.77 46.66
CA SER A 251 -4.16 18.73 47.34
C SER A 251 -4.66 17.27 47.23
N ALA A 252 -3.80 16.26 47.15
CA ALA A 252 -2.36 16.21 46.82
C ALA A 252 -1.92 14.77 46.49
N LEU A 253 -0.83 14.61 45.74
CA LEU A 253 0.23 13.61 45.96
C LEU A 253 1.41 13.86 44.99
N THR A 254 2.64 13.77 45.49
CA THR A 254 3.87 14.08 44.72
C THR A 254 4.91 12.98 44.84
N SER A 255 5.78 12.88 43.81
CA SER A 255 6.97 12.03 43.64
C SER A 255 6.76 10.89 42.61
N ARG A 256 7.76 10.52 41.79
CA ARG A 256 9.18 10.93 41.73
C ARG A 256 9.56 11.33 40.28
N SER A 257 10.38 12.35 40.10
CA SER A 257 10.83 12.84 38.78
C SER A 257 12.37 12.84 38.66
N SER A 258 12.92 12.18 37.63
CA SER A 258 14.36 12.21 37.32
C SER A 258 14.72 11.66 35.92
N THR A 259 13.97 12.02 34.87
CA THR A 259 14.22 11.54 33.49
C THR A 259 14.03 12.58 32.38
N SER A 260 13.42 13.74 32.66
CA SER A 260 12.86 14.66 31.66
C SER A 260 13.83 15.11 30.55
N SER A 261 15.08 15.43 30.91
CA SER A 261 16.11 15.89 29.96
C SER A 261 16.51 14.86 28.91
N SER A 262 16.34 13.55 29.18
CA SER A 262 16.64 12.50 28.21
C SER A 262 15.53 12.32 27.17
N ALA A 263 14.29 12.76 27.47
CA ALA A 263 13.14 12.49 26.63
C ALA A 263 13.13 13.35 25.35
N TYR A 264 13.46 14.64 25.43
CA TYR A 264 13.38 15.55 24.28
C TYR A 264 14.35 15.18 23.14
N LEU A 265 15.57 14.70 23.48
CA LEU A 265 16.54 14.21 22.49
C LEU A 265 16.09 12.91 21.78
N ALA A 266 15.40 12.03 22.52
CA ALA A 266 14.83 10.80 21.98
C ALA A 266 13.57 11.05 21.13
N LEU A 267 12.68 11.93 21.59
CA LEU A 267 11.36 12.21 20.99
C LEU A 267 11.39 13.07 19.72
N GLY A 268 12.57 13.42 19.21
CA GLY A 268 12.68 13.91 17.83
C GLY A 268 12.44 15.41 17.62
N ILE A 269 12.45 16.24 18.66
CA ILE A 269 12.19 17.69 18.52
C ILE A 269 13.47 18.43 18.07
N ASP A 270 13.36 19.35 17.11
CA ASP A 270 14.44 20.24 16.66
C ASP A 270 14.56 21.45 17.60
N GLU A 271 15.70 21.61 18.28
CA GLU A 271 15.99 22.79 19.11
C GLU A 271 16.26 24.03 18.24
N ALA A 272 15.20 24.78 17.92
CA ALA A 272 15.27 26.08 17.26
C ALA A 272 15.43 27.24 18.28
N GLY A 273 16.41 27.11 19.17
CA GLY A 273 17.03 28.15 19.99
C GLY A 273 16.17 29.27 20.62
N SER A 274 15.87 29.14 21.92
CA SER A 274 15.97 30.27 22.86
C SER A 274 16.30 29.77 24.27
N SER A 275 16.93 30.62 25.08
CA SER A 275 17.21 30.36 26.49
C SER A 275 16.09 30.89 27.38
N GLY A 276 15.53 30.04 28.25
CA GLY A 276 14.59 30.44 29.29
C GLY A 276 14.13 29.27 30.14
N GLU A 277 14.00 29.47 31.45
CA GLU A 277 13.31 28.53 32.35
C GLU A 277 11.82 28.85 32.33
N GLU A 278 10.98 27.99 31.77
CA GLU A 278 9.52 28.06 31.95
C GLU A 278 8.87 26.67 31.75
N GLY A 279 7.55 26.57 31.94
CA GLY A 279 6.85 25.29 32.16
C GLY A 279 6.75 24.35 30.95
N GLU A 280 6.15 23.16 31.17
CA GLU A 280 5.84 22.21 30.08
C GLU A 280 4.87 22.85 29.07
N GLU A 281 5.43 23.34 27.96
CA GLU A 281 4.65 23.90 26.86
C GLU A 281 4.00 22.77 26.05
N TYR A 282 2.68 22.87 25.86
CA TYR A 282 1.87 21.94 25.09
C TYR A 282 1.47 22.57 23.75
N PRO A 283 2.36 22.58 22.72
CA PRO A 283 2.05 23.18 21.43
C PRO A 283 0.85 22.48 20.76
N SER A 284 0.00 23.24 20.08
CA SER A 284 -1.20 22.72 19.40
C SER A 284 -0.89 21.92 18.13
N THR A 285 0.38 21.84 17.71
CA THR A 285 0.83 21.11 16.52
C THR A 285 2.22 20.56 16.77
N ILE A 286 2.43 19.27 16.49
CA ILE A 286 3.71 18.58 16.63
C ILE A 286 4.18 18.08 15.26
N ARG A 287 5.40 18.45 14.90
CA ARG A 287 6.10 17.93 13.72
C ARG A 287 6.90 16.70 14.10
N LEU A 288 6.50 15.54 13.59
CA LEU A 288 7.16 14.27 13.82
C LEU A 288 8.40 14.14 12.92
N ARG A 289 9.54 13.75 13.51
CA ARG A 289 10.68 13.14 12.78
C ARG A 289 10.34 11.70 12.42
N THR A 290 11.01 11.16 11.39
CA THR A 290 10.89 9.76 10.97
C THR A 290 11.10 8.79 12.13
N LEU A 291 10.19 7.83 12.26
CA LEU A 291 10.25 6.73 13.22
C LEU A 291 10.81 5.51 12.48
N ASN A 292 11.97 5.02 12.90
CA ASN A 292 12.64 3.87 12.30
C ASN A 292 12.15 2.57 12.95
N HIS A 293 11.64 1.62 12.16
CA HIS A 293 11.23 0.31 12.67
C HIS A 293 11.58 -0.83 11.72
N LEU A 294 12.20 -1.88 12.26
CA LEU A 294 12.40 -3.18 11.62
C LEU A 294 11.40 -4.18 12.22
N VAL A 295 10.76 -5.00 11.39
CA VAL A 295 9.89 -6.10 11.82
C VAL A 295 10.34 -7.38 11.16
N PHE A 296 10.68 -8.38 11.97
CA PHE A 296 10.89 -9.75 11.49
C PHE A 296 9.55 -10.48 11.46
N VAL A 297 9.19 -11.03 10.30
CA VAL A 297 7.95 -11.79 10.10
C VAL A 297 8.31 -13.27 10.05
N ILE A 298 7.91 -14.02 11.08
CA ILE A 298 8.18 -15.46 11.21
C ILE A 298 6.90 -16.22 10.87
N HIS A 299 6.97 -17.07 9.85
CA HIS A 299 5.80 -17.79 9.37
C HIS A 299 5.36 -18.94 10.28
N GLY A 300 4.17 -19.47 9.98
CA GLY A 300 3.58 -20.59 10.70
C GLY A 300 4.16 -21.94 10.28
N ILE A 301 3.31 -22.94 10.35
CA ILE A 301 3.53 -24.31 9.91
C ILE A 301 3.52 -24.39 8.36
N GLY A 302 4.35 -25.25 7.77
CA GLY A 302 4.33 -25.60 6.35
C GLY A 302 5.16 -24.70 5.43
N GLN A 303 5.23 -25.06 4.14
CA GLN A 303 6.09 -24.39 3.16
C GLN A 303 5.55 -23.02 2.74
N HIS A 304 6.09 -21.97 3.34
CA HIS A 304 5.76 -20.58 3.03
C HIS A 304 6.58 -20.05 1.84
N ILE A 305 6.22 -20.48 0.62
CA ILE A 305 6.88 -20.02 -0.63
C ILE A 305 6.78 -18.49 -0.79
N ASP A 306 5.76 -17.86 -0.21
CA ASP A 306 5.54 -16.42 -0.17
C ASP A 306 6.36 -15.68 0.91
N PHE A 307 7.13 -16.39 1.74
CA PHE A 307 8.14 -15.84 2.65
C PHE A 307 9.54 -15.81 2.03
N ARG A 308 9.76 -16.47 0.90
CA ARG A 308 10.99 -16.28 0.12
C ARG A 308 11.00 -14.87 -0.45
N ASP A 309 12.00 -14.07 -0.07
CA ASP A 309 12.17 -12.73 -0.60
C ASP A 309 12.28 -12.81 -2.15
N GLY A 310 11.37 -12.13 -2.87
CA GLY A 310 11.34 -12.08 -4.33
C GLY A 310 10.47 -13.10 -5.08
N GLU A 311 9.75 -14.02 -4.40
CA GLU A 311 8.84 -14.96 -5.07
C GLU A 311 7.35 -14.53 -5.06
N PHE A 312 6.71 -14.51 -6.23
CA PHE A 312 5.31 -14.10 -6.44
C PHE A 312 4.38 -15.30 -6.67
N LYS A 313 4.34 -16.21 -5.69
CA LYS A 313 3.46 -17.39 -5.69
C LYS A 313 2.52 -17.34 -4.50
N SER A 314 1.30 -17.84 -4.69
CA SER A 314 0.36 -18.09 -3.61
C SER A 314 0.68 -19.40 -2.86
N TRP A 315 0.05 -19.58 -1.70
CA TRP A 315 0.19 -20.76 -0.82
C TRP A 315 0.04 -22.12 -1.51
N ASN A 316 -0.70 -22.18 -2.61
CA ASN A 316 -0.92 -23.37 -3.44
C ASN A 316 0.07 -23.52 -4.61
N GLY A 317 1.14 -22.71 -4.66
CA GLY A 317 2.18 -22.74 -5.70
C GLY A 317 1.78 -22.12 -7.05
N GLU A 318 0.58 -21.53 -7.17
CA GLU A 318 0.15 -20.86 -8.40
C GLU A 318 0.92 -19.55 -8.62
N THR A 319 1.34 -19.30 -9.87
CA THR A 319 2.09 -18.10 -10.26
C THR A 319 1.13 -16.99 -10.70
N GLY A 320 1.28 -15.79 -10.11
CA GLY A 320 0.42 -14.64 -10.46
C GLY A 320 -0.83 -14.46 -9.60
N VAL A 321 -0.93 -15.15 -8.46
CA VAL A 321 -1.83 -14.81 -7.35
C VAL A 321 -0.96 -14.39 -6.17
N GLU A 322 -1.33 -13.29 -5.50
CA GLU A 322 -0.56 -12.77 -4.36
C GLU A 322 -0.58 -13.75 -3.18
N GLY A 323 0.59 -13.97 -2.57
CA GLY A 323 0.74 -14.76 -1.35
C GLY A 323 0.14 -14.08 -0.12
N GLY A 324 -0.01 -14.84 0.97
CA GLY A 324 -0.52 -14.32 2.24
C GLY A 324 0.38 -13.24 2.84
N ASN A 325 1.70 -13.45 2.77
CA ASN A 325 2.71 -12.46 3.16
C ASN A 325 2.63 -11.19 2.31
N HIS A 326 2.44 -11.34 0.99
CA HIS A 326 2.32 -10.20 0.07
C HIS A 326 1.09 -9.35 0.40
N ALA A 327 -0.09 -9.98 0.46
CA ALA A 327 -1.34 -9.31 0.80
C ALA A 327 -1.27 -8.63 2.19
N PHE A 328 -0.69 -9.29 3.19
CA PHE A 328 -0.45 -8.74 4.52
C PHE A 328 0.41 -7.47 4.48
N ARG A 329 1.57 -7.51 3.80
CA ARG A 329 2.48 -6.36 3.62
C ARG A 329 1.82 -5.24 2.82
N ASP A 330 0.99 -5.58 1.84
CA ASP A 330 0.22 -4.63 1.03
C ASP A 330 -0.86 -3.91 1.84
N ILE A 331 -1.54 -4.59 2.78
CA ILE A 331 -2.47 -3.95 3.74
C ILE A 331 -1.69 -2.97 4.64
N PHE A 332 -0.52 -3.37 5.16
CA PHE A 332 0.33 -2.46 5.95
C PHE A 332 0.69 -1.20 5.16
N ARG A 333 1.24 -1.35 3.95
CA ARG A 333 1.58 -0.22 3.08
C ARG A 333 0.37 0.67 2.82
N THR A 334 -0.77 0.09 2.42
CA THR A 334 -1.99 0.84 2.11
C THR A 334 -2.53 1.58 3.33
N MET A 335 -2.44 1.03 4.54
CA MET A 335 -2.85 1.71 5.77
C MET A 335 -1.86 2.81 6.19
N LEU A 336 -0.56 2.65 5.93
CA LEU A 336 0.47 3.68 6.11
C LEU A 336 0.39 4.82 5.07
N GLU A 337 -0.05 4.53 3.85
CA GLU A 337 -0.32 5.49 2.77
C GLU A 337 -1.65 6.25 2.98
N THR A 338 -2.56 5.77 3.85
CA THR A 338 -3.89 6.36 4.08
C THR A 338 -4.12 6.80 5.54
N THR A 339 -4.62 5.94 6.43
CA THR A 339 -5.00 6.28 7.81
C THR A 339 -3.83 6.80 8.65
N PHE A 340 -2.59 6.37 8.37
CA PHE A 340 -1.38 6.80 9.10
C PHE A 340 -0.49 7.77 8.29
N GLN A 341 -1.03 8.44 7.26
CA GLN A 341 -0.30 9.36 6.37
C GLN A 341 0.43 10.51 7.11
N ASP A 342 -0.04 10.94 8.28
CA ASP A 342 0.60 11.99 9.09
C ASP A 342 1.76 11.48 9.98
N ILE A 343 1.90 10.15 10.13
CA ILE A 343 3.00 9.54 10.89
C ILE A 343 4.11 9.11 9.94
N PRO A 344 5.36 9.59 10.10
CA PRO A 344 6.48 9.22 9.25
C PRO A 344 7.13 7.92 9.72
N LEU A 345 6.40 6.80 9.71
CA LEU A 345 6.95 5.48 10.03
C LEU A 345 7.75 4.94 8.84
N ALA A 346 9.07 4.83 8.98
CA ALA A 346 9.94 4.09 8.07
C ALA A 346 10.00 2.63 8.53
N LEU A 347 9.13 1.81 7.94
CA LEU A 347 8.97 0.40 8.27
C LEU A 347 9.70 -0.50 7.25
N GLU A 348 10.66 -1.27 7.73
CA GLU A 348 11.28 -2.39 7.01
C GLU A 348 10.67 -3.70 7.54
N MET A 349 10.21 -4.58 6.64
CA MET A 349 9.72 -5.91 7.00
C MET A 349 10.57 -7.02 6.35
N GLN A 350 11.13 -7.92 7.15
CA GLN A 350 12.00 -8.99 6.66
C GLN A 350 11.45 -10.38 7.05
N SER A 351 11.35 -11.26 6.07
CA SER A 351 10.80 -12.61 6.22
C SER A 351 11.85 -13.58 6.79
N ILE A 352 11.42 -14.50 7.65
CA ILE A 352 12.22 -15.64 8.13
C ILE A 352 11.55 -16.93 7.62
N GLU A 353 12.23 -17.68 6.76
CA GLU A 353 11.78 -18.99 6.22
C GLU A 353 12.59 -20.09 6.89
N TRP A 354 11.95 -21.04 7.57
CA TRP A 354 12.67 -22.08 8.32
C TRP A 354 12.30 -23.52 7.92
N HIS A 355 11.24 -23.72 7.14
CA HIS A 355 10.73 -25.04 6.81
C HIS A 355 11.65 -25.73 5.79
N GLU A 356 12.25 -24.99 4.85
CA GLU A 356 13.11 -25.56 3.81
C GLU A 356 14.49 -25.98 4.33
N ASP A 357 15.04 -25.23 5.29
CA ASP A 357 16.26 -25.58 6.04
C ASP A 357 16.10 -26.88 6.87
N LEU A 358 14.87 -27.20 7.30
CA LEU A 358 14.54 -28.47 7.93
C LEU A 358 14.37 -29.59 6.89
N HIS A 359 13.56 -29.37 5.86
CA HIS A 359 13.09 -30.45 4.98
C HIS A 359 14.11 -30.87 3.92
N GLU A 360 14.73 -29.94 3.20
CA GLU A 360 15.64 -30.28 2.09
C GLU A 360 16.94 -30.98 2.55
N PRO A 361 17.67 -30.52 3.60
CA PRO A 361 18.95 -31.11 3.97
C PRO A 361 18.82 -32.47 4.68
N THR A 362 17.66 -32.71 5.31
CA THR A 362 17.36 -33.96 6.01
C THR A 362 16.73 -35.01 5.09
N GLY A 363 16.08 -34.58 4.02
CA GLY A 363 15.33 -35.45 3.11
C GLY A 363 14.05 -36.03 3.73
N LEU A 364 13.52 -35.43 4.81
CA LEU A 364 12.37 -35.92 5.59
C LEU A 364 11.17 -36.30 4.72
N ASP A 365 10.84 -35.50 3.71
CA ASP A 365 9.71 -35.77 2.81
C ASP A 365 9.83 -37.11 2.09
N ASN A 366 11.04 -37.44 1.59
CA ASN A 366 11.29 -38.71 0.90
C ASN A 366 11.16 -39.91 1.83
N ILE A 367 11.33 -39.71 3.15
CA ILE A 367 11.12 -40.73 4.18
C ILE A 367 9.63 -40.83 4.51
N PHE A 368 8.93 -39.69 4.64
CA PHE A 368 7.48 -39.65 4.90
C PHE A 368 6.65 -40.28 3.76
N ASP A 369 7.05 -40.01 2.51
CA ASP A 369 6.47 -40.60 1.31
C ASP A 369 6.73 -42.13 1.27
N LEU A 370 7.90 -42.59 1.73
CA LEU A 370 8.27 -44.01 1.77
C LEU A 370 7.52 -44.81 2.85
N ILE A 371 7.25 -44.21 4.02
CA ILE A 371 6.50 -44.87 5.11
C ILE A 371 4.98 -44.75 4.95
N SER A 372 4.49 -44.12 3.88
CA SER A 372 3.07 -43.90 3.63
C SER A 372 2.39 -45.11 2.93
N PRO A 373 1.56 -45.91 3.61
CA PRO A 373 0.76 -46.97 2.96
C PRO A 373 -0.19 -46.41 1.88
N GLU A 374 -0.53 -47.21 0.86
CA GLU A 374 -1.26 -46.72 -0.31
C GLU A 374 -2.68 -46.18 0.02
N GLY A 375 -3.24 -45.36 -0.89
CA GLY A 375 -4.68 -45.04 -0.91
C GLY A 375 -5.17 -43.80 -0.14
N SER A 376 -4.31 -42.91 0.37
CA SER A 376 -4.77 -41.68 1.08
C SER A 376 -3.82 -40.48 0.96
N SER A 377 -3.34 -40.14 -0.25
CA SER A 377 -2.35 -39.06 -0.45
C SER A 377 -2.79 -37.70 0.11
N ALA A 378 -3.98 -37.19 -0.25
CA ALA A 378 -4.40 -35.82 0.12
C ALA A 378 -4.42 -35.54 1.65
N ILE A 379 -4.85 -36.52 2.46
CA ILE A 379 -4.85 -36.40 3.92
C ILE A 379 -3.42 -36.41 4.48
N ARG A 380 -2.45 -36.95 3.74
CA ARG A 380 -1.08 -37.14 4.20
C ARG A 380 -0.10 -36.10 3.68
N GLU A 381 -0.32 -35.53 2.50
CA GLU A 381 0.26 -34.24 2.14
C GLU A 381 -0.15 -33.21 3.19
N PHE A 382 -1.45 -33.11 3.54
CA PHE A 382 -1.90 -32.24 4.63
C PHE A 382 -1.21 -32.54 5.98
N ASN A 383 -1.06 -33.81 6.39
CA ASN A 383 -0.33 -34.10 7.64
C ASN A 383 1.17 -33.78 7.58
N LYS A 384 1.81 -33.97 6.42
CA LYS A 384 3.22 -33.67 6.14
C LYS A 384 3.50 -32.16 6.14
N GLU A 385 2.66 -31.40 5.45
CA GLU A 385 2.69 -29.94 5.37
C GLU A 385 2.17 -29.25 6.64
N THR A 386 1.38 -29.93 7.49
CA THR A 386 0.71 -29.31 8.65
C THR A 386 1.07 -29.91 10.02
N PHE A 387 0.88 -31.21 10.24
CA PHE A 387 0.98 -31.78 11.59
C PHE A 387 2.42 -32.15 11.97
N MET A 388 3.24 -32.55 10.99
CA MET A 388 4.59 -33.06 11.24
C MET A 388 5.55 -31.99 11.77
N ASP A 389 5.46 -30.74 11.31
CA ASP A 389 6.26 -29.59 11.76
C ASP A 389 6.27 -29.43 13.29
N VAL A 390 5.10 -29.59 13.92
CA VAL A 390 4.95 -29.50 15.39
C VAL A 390 5.69 -30.66 16.08
N LEU A 391 5.62 -31.88 15.52
CA LEU A 391 6.33 -33.05 16.05
C LEU A 391 7.85 -32.94 15.84
N TYR A 392 8.28 -32.38 14.72
CA TYR A 392 9.69 -32.06 14.48
C TYR A 392 10.20 -31.03 15.48
N TYR A 393 9.47 -29.94 15.70
CA TYR A 393 9.83 -28.90 16.68
C TYR A 393 9.91 -29.43 18.11
N LEU A 394 8.98 -30.29 18.52
CA LEU A 394 9.00 -30.93 19.83
C LEU A 394 10.15 -31.93 20.01
N SER A 395 10.71 -32.46 18.92
CA SER A 395 11.81 -33.43 18.98
C SER A 395 13.16 -32.77 19.32
N PRO A 396 14.07 -33.46 20.05
CA PRO A 396 15.38 -32.91 20.39
C PRO A 396 16.25 -32.56 19.17
N ARG A 397 16.18 -33.38 18.11
CA ARG A 397 17.05 -33.23 16.93
C ARG A 397 16.54 -32.19 15.95
N TYR A 398 15.26 -32.26 15.57
CA TYR A 398 14.72 -31.35 14.56
C TYR A 398 14.35 -30.00 15.18
N GLY A 399 13.93 -29.95 16.45
CA GLY A 399 13.76 -28.71 17.21
C GLY A 399 15.06 -27.90 17.32
N GLN A 400 16.22 -28.56 17.49
CA GLN A 400 17.52 -27.89 17.45
C GLN A 400 17.78 -27.23 16.08
N LEU A 401 17.54 -27.94 14.97
CA LEU A 401 17.74 -27.39 13.62
C LEU A 401 16.84 -26.18 13.35
N ILE A 402 15.56 -26.25 13.76
CA ILE A 402 14.60 -25.14 13.61
C ILE A 402 15.03 -23.92 14.44
N VAL A 403 15.40 -24.13 15.72
CA VAL A 403 15.87 -23.04 16.60
C VAL A 403 17.17 -22.43 16.08
N ASP A 404 18.12 -23.24 15.62
CA ASP A 404 19.39 -22.74 15.08
C ASP A 404 19.18 -21.96 13.78
N SER A 405 18.37 -22.45 12.83
CA SER A 405 18.05 -21.74 11.58
C SER A 405 17.35 -20.40 11.84
N VAL A 406 16.26 -20.39 12.61
CA VAL A 406 15.52 -19.15 12.94
C VAL A 406 16.40 -18.16 13.68
N THR A 407 17.20 -18.61 14.65
CA THR A 407 18.09 -17.71 15.41
C THR A 407 19.23 -17.17 14.54
N GLN A 408 19.84 -18.01 13.69
CA GLN A 408 20.88 -17.59 12.75
C GLN A 408 20.34 -16.56 11.76
N GLN A 409 19.17 -16.80 11.15
CA GLN A 409 18.59 -15.86 10.19
C GLN A 409 18.22 -14.52 10.82
N LEU A 410 17.64 -14.52 12.04
CA LEU A 410 17.36 -13.29 12.77
C LEU A 410 18.63 -12.47 13.02
N ASN A 411 19.70 -13.11 13.51
CA ASN A 411 20.98 -12.43 13.78
C ASN A 411 21.70 -12.01 12.48
N GLU A 412 21.67 -12.82 11.42
CA GLU A 412 22.30 -12.48 10.14
C GLU A 412 21.56 -11.38 9.39
N LYS A 413 20.23 -11.48 9.20
CA LYS A 413 19.43 -10.44 8.56
C LYS A 413 19.49 -9.12 9.37
N TYR A 414 19.51 -9.16 10.71
CA TYR A 414 19.78 -7.97 11.55
C TYR A 414 21.19 -7.38 11.34
N ARG A 415 22.23 -8.22 11.36
CA ARG A 415 23.63 -7.77 11.18
C ARG A 415 23.84 -7.11 9.82
N VAL A 416 23.32 -7.69 8.75
CA VAL A 416 23.38 -7.09 7.40
C VAL A 416 22.57 -5.80 7.36
N PHE A 417 21.35 -5.78 7.93
CA PHE A 417 20.54 -4.57 8.02
C PHE A 417 21.27 -3.43 8.76
N MET A 418 22.02 -3.70 9.82
CA MET A 418 22.76 -2.66 10.56
C MET A 418 24.01 -2.15 9.82
N ASP A 419 24.72 -2.99 9.07
CA ASP A 419 25.81 -2.58 8.18
C ASP A 419 25.27 -1.73 7.01
N GLU A 420 24.13 -2.14 6.47
CA GLU A 420 23.39 -1.40 5.44
C GLU A 420 22.82 -0.06 5.93
N HIS A 421 22.51 0.10 7.21
CA HIS A 421 21.88 1.32 7.74
C HIS A 421 22.76 2.00 8.83
N PRO A 422 23.96 2.53 8.49
CA PRO A 422 24.85 3.13 9.48
C PRO A 422 24.19 4.26 10.30
N GLY A 423 24.21 4.11 11.61
CA GLY A 423 23.60 5.06 12.55
C GLY A 423 22.08 4.92 12.73
N TRP A 424 21.50 3.79 12.31
CA TRP A 424 20.09 3.46 12.59
C TRP A 424 19.81 3.42 14.10
N ASP A 425 18.75 4.12 14.51
CA ASP A 425 18.36 4.36 15.91
C ASP A 425 16.93 3.88 16.22
N GLY A 426 16.43 2.94 15.41
CA GLY A 426 15.06 2.44 15.45
C GLY A 426 14.78 1.35 16.47
N LYS A 427 13.61 0.72 16.29
CA LYS A 427 13.14 -0.43 17.09
C LYS A 427 13.02 -1.69 16.24
N VAL A 428 13.24 -2.84 16.87
CA VAL A 428 13.08 -4.16 16.24
C VAL A 428 11.91 -4.87 16.91
N SER A 429 11.01 -5.46 16.12
CA SER A 429 9.88 -6.24 16.61
C SER A 429 9.77 -7.57 15.88
N ILE A 430 9.14 -8.56 16.50
CA ILE A 430 8.84 -9.85 15.88
C ILE A 430 7.32 -9.97 15.72
N PHE A 431 6.85 -10.19 14.51
CA PHE A 431 5.50 -10.65 14.21
C PHE A 431 5.59 -12.13 13.84
N ALA A 432 5.00 -13.01 14.63
CA ALA A 432 5.10 -14.45 14.40
C ALA A 432 3.73 -15.12 14.43
N HIS A 433 3.47 -15.95 13.43
CA HIS A 433 2.21 -16.68 13.30
C HIS A 433 2.37 -18.13 13.77
N SER A 434 1.32 -18.71 14.37
CA SER A 434 1.23 -20.16 14.62
C SER A 434 2.47 -20.74 15.31
N LEU A 435 3.04 -21.84 14.82
CA LEU A 435 4.28 -22.45 15.33
C LEU A 435 5.48 -21.47 15.37
N GLY A 436 5.58 -20.53 14.42
CA GLY A 436 6.57 -19.44 14.45
C GLY A 436 6.53 -18.64 15.75
N SER A 437 5.34 -18.42 16.32
CA SER A 437 5.20 -17.74 17.62
C SER A 437 5.64 -18.59 18.81
N MET A 438 5.58 -19.93 18.71
CA MET A 438 6.14 -20.83 19.71
C MET A 438 7.68 -20.79 19.65
N ILE A 439 8.25 -20.88 18.45
CA ILE A 439 9.70 -20.78 18.21
C ILE A 439 10.24 -19.45 18.76
N ALA A 440 9.58 -18.34 18.43
CA ALA A 440 9.94 -17.01 18.93
C ALA A 440 9.79 -16.88 20.45
N TYR A 441 8.72 -17.41 21.05
CA TYR A 441 8.52 -17.43 22.50
C TYR A 441 9.66 -18.18 23.21
N ASP A 442 10.04 -19.36 22.74
CA ASP A 442 11.12 -20.13 23.38
C ASP A 442 12.49 -19.44 23.21
N ILE A 443 12.81 -18.91 22.02
CA ILE A 443 14.03 -18.11 21.80
C ILE A 443 14.10 -16.90 22.75
N LEU A 444 12.99 -16.19 22.94
CA LEU A 444 12.94 -14.99 23.79
C LEU A 444 12.87 -15.30 25.29
N THR A 445 12.42 -16.49 25.70
CA THR A 445 12.32 -16.85 27.13
C THR A 445 13.58 -17.54 27.66
N HIS A 446 14.32 -18.28 26.83
CA HIS A 446 15.57 -18.94 27.22
C HIS A 446 16.78 -17.98 27.12
N LYS A 447 17.81 -18.16 27.96
CA LYS A 447 19.07 -17.41 27.88
C LYS A 447 19.99 -17.96 26.79
N PRO A 448 20.91 -17.14 26.24
CA PRO A 448 21.98 -17.63 25.37
C PRO A 448 22.72 -18.82 26.00
N GLY A 449 22.74 -19.95 25.28
CA GLY A 449 23.34 -21.21 25.73
C GLY A 449 22.49 -22.05 26.70
N GLU A 450 21.32 -21.60 27.14
CA GLU A 450 20.37 -22.37 27.96
C GLU A 450 19.85 -23.59 27.19
N VAL A 451 19.60 -24.70 27.90
CA VAL A 451 19.09 -25.95 27.33
C VAL A 451 17.75 -26.27 27.99
N ALA A 452 16.72 -26.49 27.18
CA ALA A 452 15.38 -26.84 27.66
C ALA A 452 15.28 -28.34 28.02
N ASN A 453 14.16 -28.72 28.65
CA ASN A 453 13.90 -30.08 29.12
C ASN A 453 13.92 -31.15 28.01
N ASN A 454 13.62 -30.77 26.76
CA ASN A 454 13.70 -31.63 25.58
C ASN A 454 15.13 -31.72 24.98
N GLY A 455 16.13 -31.09 25.60
CA GLY A 455 17.53 -31.11 25.14
C GLY A 455 17.91 -30.06 24.09
N VAL A 456 16.96 -29.24 23.61
CA VAL A 456 17.24 -28.15 22.66
C VAL A 456 17.98 -27.00 23.36
N ARG A 457 19.07 -26.55 22.75
CA ARG A 457 19.88 -25.38 23.17
C ARG A 457 19.48 -24.15 22.37
N PHE A 458 19.33 -23.02 23.05
CA PHE A 458 18.99 -21.74 22.44
C PHE A 458 20.25 -20.88 22.26
N PRO A 459 20.64 -20.48 21.03
CA PRO A 459 21.80 -19.61 20.82
C PRO A 459 21.59 -18.21 21.39
N GLY A 460 20.39 -17.64 21.20
CA GLY A 460 20.02 -16.28 21.61
C GLY A 460 20.22 -15.24 20.51
N LEU A 461 19.59 -14.07 20.69
CA LEU A 461 19.65 -12.96 19.74
C LEU A 461 20.75 -11.95 20.09
N ASP A 462 21.38 -11.38 19.07
CA ASP A 462 22.42 -10.35 19.19
C ASP A 462 21.84 -8.94 19.45
N PHE A 463 20.52 -8.81 19.56
CA PHE A 463 19.77 -7.54 19.64
C PHE A 463 18.53 -7.64 20.54
N GLU A 464 18.05 -6.50 21.03
CA GLU A 464 16.85 -6.40 21.86
C GLU A 464 15.57 -6.32 21.02
N ILE A 465 14.52 -7.04 21.42
CA ILE A 465 13.18 -6.92 20.86
C ILE A 465 12.39 -5.87 21.63
N ASP A 466 11.81 -4.91 20.92
CA ASP A 466 10.87 -3.96 21.49
C ASP A 466 9.49 -4.62 21.66
N THR A 467 8.85 -5.06 20.57
CA THR A 467 7.53 -5.70 20.64
C THR A 467 7.50 -7.08 19.99
N PHE A 468 6.84 -8.03 20.63
CA PHE A 468 6.58 -9.38 20.13
C PHE A 468 5.07 -9.58 19.97
N PHE A 469 4.62 -9.88 18.76
CA PHE A 469 3.25 -10.24 18.43
C PHE A 469 3.20 -11.74 18.12
N GLY A 470 2.64 -12.53 19.03
CA GLY A 470 2.27 -13.92 18.76
C GLY A 470 0.84 -13.96 18.24
N VAL A 471 0.64 -14.41 17.00
CA VAL A 471 -0.64 -14.31 16.28
C VAL A 471 -1.12 -15.70 15.86
N GLY A 472 -2.36 -16.05 16.19
CA GLY A 472 -2.82 -17.45 16.14
C GLY A 472 -1.98 -18.35 17.05
N SER A 473 -1.56 -17.83 18.21
CA SER A 473 -0.44 -18.40 18.96
C SER A 473 -0.79 -19.64 19.78
N PRO A 474 -0.13 -20.79 19.57
CA PRO A 474 -0.33 -21.99 20.36
C PRO A 474 0.46 -22.00 21.68
N VAL A 475 1.15 -20.91 22.04
CA VAL A 475 1.98 -20.82 23.26
C VAL A 475 1.21 -21.28 24.51
N GLY A 476 -0.04 -20.84 24.69
CA GLY A 476 -0.84 -21.22 25.86
C GLY A 476 -1.10 -22.74 25.97
N VAL A 477 -1.43 -23.42 24.87
CA VAL A 477 -1.68 -24.86 24.87
C VAL A 477 -0.39 -25.69 24.82
N MET A 478 0.67 -25.19 24.19
CA MET A 478 1.96 -25.88 24.11
C MET A 478 2.69 -25.87 25.46
N VAL A 479 2.68 -24.75 26.19
CA VAL A 479 3.24 -24.67 27.56
C VAL A 479 2.53 -25.66 28.51
N LEU A 480 1.22 -25.85 28.34
CA LEU A 480 0.47 -26.92 29.03
C LEU A 480 0.89 -28.32 28.54
N ALA A 481 0.87 -28.57 27.23
CA ALA A 481 1.07 -29.89 26.63
C ALA A 481 2.50 -30.44 26.78
N ARG A 482 3.51 -29.57 26.89
CA ARG A 482 4.91 -29.96 27.18
C ARG A 482 5.17 -30.27 28.65
N GLY A 483 4.25 -29.93 29.55
CA GLY A 483 4.48 -30.02 30.99
C GLY A 483 5.39 -28.91 31.53
N ASP A 484 5.44 -27.74 30.89
CA ASP A 484 6.20 -26.58 31.39
C ASP A 484 5.52 -25.93 32.62
N LEU A 485 4.24 -26.26 32.88
CA LEU A 485 3.49 -25.83 34.05
C LEU A 485 3.71 -26.78 35.24
N ASN A 486 3.99 -26.21 36.42
CA ASN A 486 4.03 -26.95 37.68
C ASN A 486 2.60 -27.22 38.19
N ILE A 487 2.10 -28.44 37.99
CA ILE A 487 0.74 -28.88 38.36
C ILE A 487 0.80 -29.82 39.57
N ASN A 488 0.05 -29.50 40.63
CA ASN A 488 -0.06 -30.31 41.86
C ASN A 488 -1.53 -30.36 42.31
N ASP A 489 -2.02 -31.54 42.69
CA ASP A 489 -3.40 -31.78 43.16
C ASP A 489 -4.54 -31.24 42.25
N GLY A 490 -4.24 -30.98 40.97
CA GLY A 490 -5.17 -30.44 39.97
C GLY A 490 -5.07 -28.93 39.74
N GLU A 491 -4.31 -28.21 40.56
CA GLU A 491 -4.04 -26.78 40.41
C GLU A 491 -2.64 -26.56 39.79
N PHE A 492 -2.48 -25.51 38.97
CA PHE A 492 -1.18 -25.13 38.41
C PHE A 492 -0.63 -23.90 39.12
N THR A 493 0.70 -23.81 39.27
CA THR A 493 1.37 -22.59 39.76
C THR A 493 1.46 -21.57 38.61
N PRO A 494 0.83 -20.38 38.71
CA PRO A 494 0.93 -19.37 37.65
C PRO A 494 2.30 -18.70 37.62
N GLY A 495 2.67 -18.16 36.46
CA GLY A 495 3.95 -17.45 36.26
C GLY A 495 4.84 -18.08 35.19
N ILE A 496 4.28 -18.33 33.99
CA ILE A 496 5.05 -18.76 32.82
C ILE A 496 6.20 -17.78 32.50
N LYS A 497 7.26 -18.26 31.83
CA LYS A 497 8.37 -17.40 31.38
C LYS A 497 7.82 -16.29 30.47
N ILE A 498 8.09 -15.02 30.79
CA ILE A 498 7.75 -13.89 29.91
C ILE A 498 8.87 -13.70 28.87
N PRO A 499 8.57 -13.59 27.56
CA PRO A 499 9.54 -13.24 26.52
C PRO A 499 10.32 -11.95 26.84
N LYS A 500 11.62 -11.94 26.51
CA LYS A 500 12.49 -10.75 26.66
C LYS A 500 12.20 -9.71 25.58
N CYS A 501 11.13 -8.95 25.80
CA CYS A 501 10.78 -7.78 25.02
C CYS A 501 10.17 -6.69 25.92
N ARG A 502 10.00 -5.47 25.39
CA ARG A 502 9.28 -4.38 26.09
C ARG A 502 7.77 -4.65 26.14
N GLN A 503 7.20 -5.22 25.08
CA GLN A 503 5.80 -5.66 25.04
C GLN A 503 5.64 -7.01 24.34
N TYR A 504 4.95 -7.96 24.98
CA TYR A 504 4.44 -9.19 24.39
C TYR A 504 2.91 -9.14 24.29
N PHE A 505 2.39 -9.35 23.08
CA PHE A 505 0.98 -9.43 22.73
C PHE A 505 0.62 -10.80 22.14
N ASN A 506 -0.50 -11.35 22.58
CA ASN A 506 -1.09 -12.60 22.09
C ASN A 506 -2.41 -12.30 21.38
N VAL A 507 -2.50 -12.55 20.08
CA VAL A 507 -3.64 -12.22 19.22
C VAL A 507 -4.26 -13.50 18.66
N TYR A 508 -5.55 -13.73 18.90
CA TYR A 508 -6.21 -14.96 18.45
C TYR A 508 -7.67 -14.76 18.00
N HIS A 509 -8.19 -15.71 17.23
CA HIS A 509 -9.58 -15.75 16.78
C HIS A 509 -10.41 -16.70 17.68
N PRO A 510 -11.67 -16.38 18.06
CA PRO A 510 -12.44 -17.18 19.03
C PRO A 510 -12.75 -18.65 18.68
N ILE A 511 -12.50 -19.06 17.44
CA ILE A 511 -12.71 -20.44 16.95
C ILE A 511 -11.45 -21.04 16.30
N ASP A 512 -10.29 -20.40 16.49
CA ASP A 512 -9.00 -20.99 16.12
C ASP A 512 -8.74 -22.20 17.02
N PRO A 513 -8.56 -23.41 16.47
CA PRO A 513 -8.47 -24.62 17.27
C PRO A 513 -7.14 -24.75 18.04
N ILE A 514 -6.11 -23.99 17.65
CA ILE A 514 -4.77 -24.07 18.24
C ILE A 514 -4.31 -22.77 18.93
N ALA A 515 -5.02 -21.65 18.81
CA ALA A 515 -4.64 -20.39 19.46
C ALA A 515 -5.31 -20.21 20.83
N TYR A 516 -4.52 -20.01 21.88
CA TYR A 516 -5.01 -19.98 23.28
C TYR A 516 -4.52 -18.77 24.07
N ARG A 517 -5.28 -18.42 25.10
CA ARG A 517 -4.95 -17.35 26.06
C ARG A 517 -3.68 -17.63 26.84
N ILE A 518 -2.96 -16.56 27.19
CA ILE A 518 -1.76 -16.61 28.05
C ILE A 518 -1.94 -15.88 29.38
N GLU A 519 -2.83 -14.89 29.50
CA GLU A 519 -2.99 -14.14 30.74
C GLU A 519 -3.33 -15.01 31.96
N PRO A 520 -4.22 -16.03 31.87
CA PRO A 520 -4.50 -16.92 32.98
C PRO A 520 -3.27 -17.73 33.43
N LEU A 521 -2.35 -18.06 32.52
CA LEU A 521 -1.13 -18.82 32.80
C LEU A 521 -0.04 -17.95 33.43
N ILE A 522 0.00 -16.66 33.09
CA ILE A 522 0.81 -15.66 33.79
C ILE A 522 0.22 -15.41 35.18
N LYS A 523 -1.11 -15.30 35.27
CA LYS A 523 -1.87 -14.97 36.49
C LYS A 523 -3.28 -15.54 36.47
N GLN A 524 -3.57 -16.49 37.37
CA GLN A 524 -4.88 -17.14 37.50
C GLN A 524 -6.04 -16.16 37.74
N GLU A 525 -5.81 -15.02 38.40
CA GLU A 525 -6.79 -13.92 38.58
C GLU A 525 -7.32 -13.32 37.26
N MET A 526 -6.71 -13.62 36.11
CA MET A 526 -7.11 -13.14 34.79
C MET A 526 -8.09 -14.06 34.03
N HIS A 527 -8.43 -15.24 34.56
CA HIS A 527 -9.39 -16.14 33.89
C HIS A 527 -10.77 -15.50 33.74
N ASP A 528 -11.27 -14.85 34.80
CA ASP A 528 -12.52 -14.05 34.84
C ASP A 528 -12.45 -12.71 34.07
N LYS A 529 -11.36 -12.43 33.34
CA LYS A 529 -11.21 -11.19 32.55
C LYS A 529 -11.26 -11.51 31.07
N ASP A 530 -12.22 -10.93 30.38
CA ASP A 530 -12.31 -11.03 28.92
C ASP A 530 -11.05 -10.48 28.23
N PRO A 531 -10.59 -11.10 27.14
CA PRO A 531 -9.52 -10.56 26.29
C PRO A 531 -9.94 -9.21 25.70
N VAL A 532 -8.96 -8.37 25.32
CA VAL A 532 -9.28 -7.09 24.67
C VAL A 532 -9.69 -7.35 23.22
N GLN A 533 -10.92 -7.03 22.87
CA GLN A 533 -11.38 -7.16 21.48
C GLN A 533 -10.69 -6.11 20.60
N LEU A 534 -10.12 -6.52 19.46
CA LEU A 534 -9.47 -5.60 18.53
C LEU A 534 -10.44 -4.53 17.99
N MET A 535 -9.90 -3.36 17.65
CA MET A 535 -10.66 -2.33 16.95
C MET A 535 -10.91 -2.74 15.50
N GLN A 536 -12.15 -2.59 15.05
CA GLN A 536 -12.54 -2.92 13.69
C GLN A 536 -12.15 -1.78 12.74
N PHE A 537 -11.21 -2.02 11.83
CA PHE A 537 -10.64 -0.99 10.94
C PHE A 537 -11.72 -0.22 10.16
N SER A 538 -12.71 -0.93 9.60
CA SER A 538 -13.79 -0.32 8.84
C SER A 538 -14.70 0.64 9.64
N ALA A 539 -14.64 0.61 10.98
CA ALA A 539 -15.35 1.53 11.86
C ALA A 539 -14.50 2.72 12.35
N VAL A 540 -13.17 2.70 12.11
CA VAL A 540 -12.23 3.72 12.61
C VAL A 540 -11.28 4.29 11.55
N LYS A 541 -11.32 3.77 10.30
CA LYS A 541 -10.48 4.17 9.15
C LYS A 541 -10.39 5.68 8.87
N ASP A 542 -11.44 6.43 9.20
CA ASP A 542 -11.57 7.88 8.95
C ASP A 542 -11.20 8.72 10.19
N GLN A 543 -10.79 8.08 11.30
CA GLN A 543 -10.33 8.76 12.51
C GLN A 543 -8.86 9.19 12.41
N THR A 544 -8.50 10.26 13.10
CA THR A 544 -7.09 10.64 13.31
C THR A 544 -6.41 9.71 14.32
N PHE A 545 -5.08 9.59 14.26
CA PHE A 545 -4.31 8.80 15.23
C PHE A 545 -4.54 9.20 16.70
N GLY A 546 -4.85 10.48 16.96
CA GLY A 546 -5.22 10.94 18.30
C GLY A 546 -6.50 10.28 18.82
N GLN A 547 -7.54 10.24 17.98
CA GLN A 547 -8.83 9.60 18.30
C GLN A 547 -8.70 8.08 18.40
N LEU A 548 -7.91 7.45 17.51
CA LEU A 548 -7.57 6.03 17.60
C LEU A 548 -6.92 5.70 18.96
N GLN A 549 -6.02 6.56 19.44
CA GLN A 549 -5.35 6.38 20.72
C GLN A 549 -6.28 6.60 21.93
N GLU A 550 -7.17 7.60 21.90
CA GLU A 550 -8.20 7.78 22.94
C GLU A 550 -9.14 6.55 23.01
N GLN A 551 -9.58 6.03 21.86
CA GLN A 551 -10.40 4.83 21.78
C GLN A 551 -9.64 3.58 22.29
N TRP A 552 -8.34 3.49 22.01
CA TRP A 552 -7.49 2.40 22.48
C TRP A 552 -7.29 2.40 24.01
N GLU A 553 -7.11 3.57 24.62
CA GLU A 553 -7.02 3.71 26.09
C GLU A 553 -8.33 3.33 26.79
N GLY A 554 -9.48 3.65 26.16
CA GLY A 554 -10.79 3.17 26.62
C GLY A 554 -10.95 1.65 26.60
N LEU A 555 -10.28 0.95 25.68
CA LEU A 555 -10.31 -0.52 25.56
C LEU A 555 -9.28 -1.24 26.43
N THR A 556 -8.16 -0.59 26.75
CA THR A 556 -6.99 -1.20 27.43
C THR A 556 -6.81 -0.75 28.87
N GLY A 557 -7.89 -0.27 29.51
CA GLY A 557 -7.90 0.27 30.87
C GLY A 557 -7.21 -0.63 31.92
N PRO A 558 -6.57 -0.04 32.95
CA PRO A 558 -5.61 -0.72 33.81
C PRO A 558 -6.25 -1.85 34.62
N VAL A 559 -5.69 -3.06 34.49
CA VAL A 559 -6.07 -4.25 35.27
C VAL A 559 -5.07 -4.49 36.39
N HIS A 560 -5.56 -4.91 37.55
CA HIS A 560 -4.74 -5.10 38.75
C HIS A 560 -3.53 -5.99 38.49
N GLY A 561 -2.33 -5.43 38.70
CA GLY A 561 -1.08 -6.16 38.62
C GLY A 561 -0.60 -6.53 37.21
N PHE A 562 -1.12 -5.88 36.16
CA PHE A 562 -0.48 -5.79 34.84
C PHE A 562 -0.28 -4.32 34.45
N GLN A 563 0.75 -4.03 33.65
CA GLN A 563 1.00 -2.68 33.12
C GLN A 563 0.20 -2.40 31.83
N TYR A 564 -0.08 -3.44 31.06
CA TYR A 564 -0.89 -3.45 29.84
C TYR A 564 -1.47 -4.86 29.66
N ARG A 565 -2.49 -5.03 28.81
CA ARG A 565 -3.12 -6.35 28.56
C ARG A 565 -2.26 -7.20 27.62
N HIS A 566 -2.30 -8.52 27.75
CA HIS A 566 -1.57 -9.44 26.86
C HIS A 566 -2.49 -10.16 25.86
N ASP A 567 -3.70 -10.56 26.27
CA ASP A 567 -4.63 -11.32 25.41
C ASP A 567 -5.55 -10.38 24.60
N TYR A 568 -5.50 -10.50 23.28
CA TYR A 568 -6.31 -9.75 22.32
C TYR A 568 -7.08 -10.71 21.39
N VAL A 569 -8.32 -10.36 21.08
CA VAL A 569 -9.24 -11.24 20.35
C VAL A 569 -9.85 -10.56 19.11
N LEU A 570 -9.90 -11.30 18.00
CA LEU A 570 -10.61 -10.88 16.78
C LEU A 570 -12.14 -11.03 16.96
N ARG A 571 -12.91 -10.18 16.26
CA ARG A 571 -14.38 -10.23 16.29
C ARG A 571 -14.92 -11.32 15.35
N ARG A 572 -15.51 -12.38 15.92
CA ARG A 572 -16.26 -13.43 15.21
C ARG A 572 -17.35 -12.82 14.31
N ARG A 573 -17.44 -13.24 13.05
CA ARG A 573 -18.42 -12.73 12.08
C ARG A 573 -19.76 -13.46 12.25
N LYS A 574 -20.89 -12.77 11.98
CA LYS A 574 -22.24 -13.35 12.12
C LYS A 574 -22.48 -14.64 11.30
N ARG A 575 -21.72 -14.88 10.23
CA ARG A 575 -21.79 -16.11 9.41
C ARG A 575 -21.09 -17.32 10.03
N GLU A 576 -20.27 -17.12 11.06
CA GLU A 576 -19.52 -18.19 11.74
C GLU A 576 -20.31 -18.80 12.91
N GLN A 577 -21.54 -18.35 13.18
CA GLN A 577 -22.39 -18.89 14.25
C GLN A 577 -23.31 -19.99 13.67
N GLY A 578 -23.15 -21.24 14.14
CA GLY A 578 -24.01 -22.36 13.77
C GLY A 578 -23.24 -23.66 13.47
N MET A 579 -23.94 -24.64 12.92
CA MET A 579 -23.51 -26.04 12.75
C MET A 579 -22.33 -26.29 11.77
N MET A 580 -21.65 -25.23 11.34
CA MET A 580 -20.52 -25.23 10.39
C MET A 580 -19.21 -24.76 11.05
N GLU A 581 -19.21 -24.50 12.36
CA GLU A 581 -18.08 -23.96 13.14
C GLU A 581 -16.75 -24.72 12.91
N VAL A 582 -16.79 -26.06 12.84
CA VAL A 582 -15.60 -26.90 12.59
C VAL A 582 -14.96 -26.63 11.22
N ALA A 583 -15.75 -26.31 10.19
CA ALA A 583 -15.22 -25.96 8.87
C ALA A 583 -14.63 -24.54 8.83
N PHE A 584 -15.14 -23.63 9.67
CA PHE A 584 -14.57 -22.28 9.82
C PHE A 584 -13.33 -22.26 10.72
N ALA A 585 -13.14 -23.22 11.62
CA ALA A 585 -12.01 -23.28 12.54
C ALA A 585 -10.66 -23.22 11.80
N ALA A 586 -10.45 -24.09 10.80
CA ALA A 586 -9.23 -24.11 9.98
C ALA A 586 -9.02 -22.81 9.19
N ALA A 587 -10.09 -22.26 8.59
CA ALA A 587 -10.04 -20.99 7.87
C ALA A 587 -9.76 -19.78 8.79
N SER A 588 -10.14 -19.87 10.07
CA SER A 588 -9.85 -18.80 11.03
C SER A 588 -8.37 -18.75 11.42
N HIS A 589 -7.67 -19.89 11.42
CA HIS A 589 -6.25 -19.94 11.75
C HIS A 589 -5.34 -19.24 10.73
N SER A 590 -5.72 -19.20 9.44
CA SER A 590 -5.00 -18.43 8.41
C SER A 590 -5.53 -17.01 8.24
N SER A 591 -6.66 -16.64 8.87
CA SER A 591 -7.35 -15.37 8.62
C SER A 591 -6.57 -14.11 9.02
N TYR A 592 -5.60 -14.23 9.94
CA TYR A 592 -4.82 -13.11 10.46
C TYR A 592 -4.01 -12.38 9.38
N TRP A 593 -3.50 -13.09 8.38
CA TRP A 593 -2.75 -12.52 7.25
C TRP A 593 -3.61 -11.58 6.37
N MET A 594 -4.94 -11.74 6.43
CA MET A 594 -5.92 -10.99 5.64
C MET A 594 -6.79 -10.07 6.52
N SER A 595 -6.28 -9.66 7.70
CA SER A 595 -7.04 -8.94 8.71
C SER A 595 -6.55 -7.50 8.90
N ASP A 596 -7.30 -6.54 8.35
CA ASP A 596 -7.08 -5.10 8.58
C ASP A 596 -7.02 -4.77 10.09
N ASP A 597 -7.83 -5.44 10.92
CA ASP A 597 -7.89 -5.24 12.37
C ASP A 597 -6.55 -5.63 13.06
N VAL A 598 -5.88 -6.68 12.59
CA VAL A 598 -4.56 -7.12 13.07
C VAL A 598 -3.46 -6.16 12.60
N VAL A 599 -3.54 -5.70 11.35
CA VAL A 599 -2.60 -4.71 10.79
C VAL A 599 -2.71 -3.37 11.52
N LEU A 600 -3.94 -2.86 11.71
CA LEU A 600 -4.24 -1.65 12.46
C LEU A 600 -3.66 -1.71 13.88
N PHE A 601 -3.97 -2.80 14.60
CA PHE A 601 -3.43 -3.03 15.94
C PHE A 601 -1.90 -2.98 15.94
N THR A 602 -1.26 -3.70 15.02
CA THR A 602 0.20 -3.78 14.93
C THR A 602 0.82 -2.42 14.65
N ILE A 603 0.33 -1.67 13.64
CA ILE A 603 0.82 -0.31 13.31
C ILE A 603 0.66 0.64 14.51
N MET A 604 -0.44 0.56 15.26
CA MET A 604 -0.61 1.37 16.47
C MET A 604 0.44 1.09 17.54
N GLN A 605 0.83 -0.18 17.75
CA GLN A 605 1.89 -0.52 18.70
C GLN A 605 3.29 -0.13 18.17
N LEU A 606 3.56 -0.26 16.86
CA LEU A 606 4.80 0.26 16.25
C LEU A 606 4.91 1.79 16.38
N CYS A 607 3.78 2.50 16.40
CA CYS A 607 3.69 3.95 16.62
C CYS A 607 3.80 4.37 18.10
N HIS A 608 4.15 3.48 19.04
CA HIS A 608 4.26 3.78 20.47
C HIS A 608 5.12 5.02 20.86
N PRO A 609 6.18 5.43 20.13
CA PRO A 609 6.86 6.71 20.39
C PRO A 609 5.94 7.93 20.29
N VAL A 610 4.92 7.90 19.41
CA VAL A 610 3.89 8.96 19.28
C VAL A 610 2.86 8.85 20.41
N VAL A 611 2.48 7.62 20.78
CA VAL A 611 1.58 7.36 21.91
C VAL A 611 2.10 7.98 23.21
N ASN A 612 3.41 7.86 23.48
CA ASN A 612 4.06 8.49 24.63
C ASN A 612 4.06 10.03 24.62
N ILE A 613 3.82 10.66 23.46
CA ILE A 613 3.60 12.11 23.35
C ILE A 613 2.14 12.41 23.68
N LEU A 614 1.19 11.70 23.05
CA LEU A 614 -0.25 11.89 23.26
C LEU A 614 -0.67 11.67 24.72
N HIS A 615 -0.18 10.61 25.37
CA HIS A 615 -0.39 10.32 26.79
C HIS A 615 -0.08 11.52 27.71
N ARG A 616 0.88 12.40 27.35
CA ARG A 616 1.20 13.59 28.15
C ARG A 616 0.11 14.66 28.06
N TYR A 617 -0.46 14.86 26.87
CA TYR A 617 -1.58 15.78 26.65
C TYR A 617 -2.84 15.26 27.34
N MET A 618 -3.14 13.96 27.20
CA MET A 618 -4.24 13.28 27.89
C MET A 618 -4.11 13.39 29.41
N SER A 619 -2.92 13.11 29.96
CA SER A 619 -2.64 13.22 31.40
C SER A 619 -2.80 14.65 31.93
N ALA A 620 -2.38 15.65 31.15
CA ALA A 620 -2.55 17.08 31.47
C ALA A 620 -3.96 17.61 31.16
N ARG A 621 -4.81 16.82 30.50
CA ARG A 621 -6.16 17.19 30.03
C ARG A 621 -6.16 18.40 29.08
N VAL A 622 -5.12 18.48 28.26
CA VAL A 622 -4.96 19.47 27.18
C VAL A 622 -5.45 18.84 25.87
N PRO A 623 -6.16 19.56 24.98
CA PRO A 623 -6.57 19.03 23.68
C PRO A 623 -5.39 18.46 22.90
N LEU A 624 -5.60 17.33 22.22
CA LEU A 624 -4.54 16.64 21.49
C LEU A 624 -3.91 17.54 20.41
N PRO A 625 -2.58 17.45 20.21
CA PRO A 625 -1.89 18.25 19.21
C PRO A 625 -2.22 17.71 17.81
N LYS A 626 -2.32 18.61 16.82
CA LYS A 626 -2.29 18.18 15.42
C LYS A 626 -0.92 17.56 15.13
N LEU A 627 -0.88 16.25 14.88
CA LEU A 627 0.30 15.57 14.37
C LEU A 627 0.49 15.92 12.90
N MET A 628 1.74 16.16 12.50
CA MET A 628 2.12 16.36 11.10
C MET A 628 3.50 15.75 10.85
N ARG A 629 3.73 15.21 9.65
CA ARG A 629 5.10 14.91 9.18
C ARG A 629 5.92 16.20 9.12
N SER A 630 7.22 16.13 9.39
CA SER A 630 8.15 17.26 9.20
C SER A 630 8.46 17.50 7.70
N ILE A 631 7.43 17.86 6.93
CA ILE A 631 7.51 18.20 5.51
C ILE A 631 8.25 19.52 5.34
N VAL A 632 9.22 19.55 4.43
CA VAL A 632 9.65 20.79 3.78
C VAL A 632 9.06 20.75 2.38
N GLU A 633 8.11 21.63 2.13
CA GLU A 633 7.39 21.74 0.86
C GLU A 633 8.40 21.82 -0.30
N LEU A 634 8.10 21.13 -1.41
CA LEU A 634 8.79 21.32 -2.70
C LEU A 634 8.34 22.67 -3.28
N THR A 635 8.75 23.75 -2.63
CA THR A 635 8.31 25.09 -3.02
C THR A 635 8.72 25.39 -4.46
N PRO A 636 8.02 26.27 -5.18
CA PRO A 636 8.49 26.76 -6.47
C PRO A 636 9.80 27.56 -6.40
N HIS A 637 10.36 27.82 -5.21
CA HIS A 637 11.71 28.40 -5.06
C HIS A 637 12.81 27.33 -5.00
N THR A 638 12.43 26.05 -5.01
CA THR A 638 13.35 24.93 -4.91
C THR A 638 14.02 24.66 -6.26
N LYS A 639 15.28 25.09 -6.37
CA LYS A 639 16.15 24.76 -7.51
C LYS A 639 16.46 23.26 -7.54
N VAL A 640 15.72 22.53 -8.37
CA VAL A 640 15.98 21.12 -8.69
C VAL A 640 17.31 20.99 -9.45
N LEU A 641 18.13 20.03 -9.06
CA LEU A 641 19.46 19.73 -9.61
C LEU A 641 19.41 18.62 -10.68
N LEU A 642 18.46 17.67 -10.56
CA LEU A 642 18.17 16.61 -11.53
C LEU A 642 16.73 16.08 -11.32
N SER A 643 16.14 15.53 -12.38
CA SER A 643 14.79 14.95 -12.43
C SER A 643 14.77 13.78 -13.42
N ALA A 644 14.47 12.56 -12.95
CA ALA A 644 14.37 11.36 -13.78
C ALA A 644 13.30 10.38 -13.22
N THR A 645 12.89 9.37 -13.99
CA THR A 645 12.22 8.21 -13.38
C THR A 645 13.23 7.21 -12.86
N ALA A 646 12.91 6.57 -11.74
CA ALA A 646 13.67 5.47 -11.18
C ALA A 646 12.73 4.43 -10.57
N LEU A 647 13.19 3.19 -10.48
CA LEU A 647 12.52 2.12 -9.74
C LEU A 647 12.90 2.24 -8.26
N VAL A 648 11.98 2.77 -7.45
CA VAL A 648 12.19 3.09 -6.03
C VAL A 648 11.61 1.97 -5.16
N ARG A 649 12.39 1.48 -4.20
CA ARG A 649 12.00 0.38 -3.31
C ARG A 649 11.09 0.87 -2.17
N ASP A 650 9.95 0.21 -2.03
CA ASP A 650 9.14 0.17 -0.81
C ASP A 650 9.72 -0.84 0.19
N ARG A 651 10.03 -0.40 1.41
CA ARG A 651 10.61 -1.23 2.49
C ARG A 651 9.59 -2.08 3.25
N CYS A 652 8.32 -1.70 3.21
CA CYS A 652 7.25 -2.42 3.86
C CYS A 652 6.83 -3.64 3.03
N THR A 653 6.75 -3.50 1.71
CA THR A 653 6.42 -4.61 0.81
C THR A 653 7.64 -5.32 0.24
N GLY A 654 8.75 -4.60 0.00
CA GLY A 654 9.93 -5.08 -0.69
C GLY A 654 9.91 -4.79 -2.20
N LEU A 655 8.80 -4.31 -2.74
CA LEU A 655 8.62 -4.06 -4.18
C LEU A 655 9.35 -2.80 -4.66
N SER A 656 9.79 -2.80 -5.90
CA SER A 656 10.20 -1.58 -6.61
C SER A 656 9.06 -1.02 -7.44
N ARG A 657 8.77 0.28 -7.31
CA ARG A 657 7.76 1.02 -8.09
C ARG A 657 8.44 2.11 -8.92
N GLU A 658 8.02 2.31 -10.17
CA GLU A 658 8.49 3.48 -10.92
C GLU A 658 7.93 4.77 -10.29
N GLN A 659 8.82 5.70 -9.98
CA GLN A 659 8.48 7.02 -9.45
C GLN A 659 9.31 8.09 -10.17
N ILE A 660 8.79 9.31 -10.24
CA ILE A 660 9.60 10.47 -10.63
C ILE A 660 10.38 10.92 -9.40
N VAL A 661 11.71 10.91 -9.50
CA VAL A 661 12.61 11.32 -8.44
C VAL A 661 13.22 12.67 -8.79
N LEU A 662 13.06 13.65 -7.90
CA LEU A 662 13.69 14.96 -7.98
C LEU A 662 14.74 15.08 -6.89
N ILE A 663 15.82 15.82 -7.15
CA ILE A 663 16.84 16.14 -6.15
C ILE A 663 17.08 17.64 -6.07
N ASP A 664 17.09 18.19 -4.86
CA ASP A 664 17.59 19.55 -4.57
C ASP A 664 18.90 19.48 -3.77
N LYS A 665 19.38 20.63 -3.27
CA LYS A 665 20.64 20.74 -2.51
C LYS A 665 20.65 20.04 -1.14
N ASP A 666 19.50 19.69 -0.57
CA ASP A 666 19.33 19.16 0.79
C ASP A 666 18.36 17.96 0.85
N ARG A 667 17.64 17.62 -0.23
CA ARG A 667 16.55 16.62 -0.27
C ARG A 667 16.41 15.88 -1.60
N LEU A 668 15.96 14.64 -1.50
CA LEU A 668 15.28 13.89 -2.55
C LEU A 668 13.77 14.02 -2.36
N TYR A 669 13.03 14.05 -3.48
CA TYR A 669 11.58 14.03 -3.53
C TYR A 669 11.10 12.90 -4.45
N PHE A 670 10.03 12.23 -4.04
CA PHE A 670 9.45 11.05 -4.67
C PHE A 670 7.99 11.31 -5.02
N LEU A 671 7.66 11.12 -6.29
CA LEU A 671 6.36 11.45 -6.88
C LEU A 671 5.77 10.24 -7.58
N SER A 672 4.52 9.92 -7.27
CA SER A 672 3.80 8.81 -7.88
C SER A 672 3.30 9.16 -9.29
N ARG A 673 2.91 10.42 -9.54
CA ARG A 673 2.46 10.87 -10.87
C ARG A 673 2.91 12.29 -11.19
N LEU A 674 3.27 12.52 -12.45
CA LEU A 674 3.51 13.86 -13.00
C LEU A 674 2.35 14.83 -12.74
N SER A 675 1.10 14.34 -12.68
CA SER A 675 -0.10 15.15 -12.43
C SER A 675 -0.19 15.78 -11.04
N GLU A 676 0.59 15.31 -10.06
CA GLU A 676 0.68 15.95 -8.74
C GLU A 676 1.46 17.28 -8.81
N VAL A 677 2.36 17.43 -9.79
CA VAL A 677 3.28 18.58 -9.92
C VAL A 677 3.16 19.36 -11.23
N SER A 678 2.53 18.80 -12.26
CA SER A 678 2.44 19.41 -13.58
C SER A 678 1.46 20.59 -13.60
N CYS A 679 1.96 21.78 -13.96
CA CYS A 679 1.13 22.98 -14.10
C CYS A 679 1.09 23.42 -15.57
N ARG A 680 -0.11 23.71 -16.10
CA ARG A 680 -0.26 24.21 -17.48
C ARG A 680 0.00 25.71 -17.54
N ARG A 681 1.08 26.13 -18.21
CA ARG A 681 1.41 27.54 -18.46
C ARG A 681 0.39 28.12 -19.45
N LYS A 682 -0.32 29.18 -19.03
CA LYS A 682 -1.31 29.92 -19.82
C LYS A 682 -0.65 30.96 -20.73
N TRP A 683 0.31 31.71 -20.18
CA TRP A 683 1.13 32.69 -20.89
C TRP A 683 2.45 32.94 -20.14
N GLN A 684 3.39 33.62 -20.81
CA GLN A 684 4.69 34.03 -20.27
C GLN A 684 5.04 35.42 -20.80
N ILE A 685 5.49 36.31 -19.92
CA ILE A 685 6.00 37.66 -20.24
C ILE A 685 7.51 37.63 -19.98
N LYS A 686 8.31 38.12 -20.93
CA LYS A 686 9.74 38.37 -20.68
C LYS A 686 9.93 39.72 -20.01
N LEU A 687 10.71 39.74 -18.93
CA LEU A 687 11.08 40.94 -18.21
C LEU A 687 12.30 41.58 -18.88
N THR A 688 12.16 42.85 -19.24
CA THR A 688 13.17 43.67 -19.90
C THR A 688 13.30 45.01 -19.18
N THR A 689 14.38 45.76 -19.44
CA THR A 689 14.55 47.16 -18.98
C THR A 689 13.41 48.09 -19.37
N THR A 690 12.65 47.74 -20.42
CA THR A 690 11.47 48.48 -20.90
C THR A 690 10.15 48.04 -20.24
N THR A 691 10.13 46.87 -19.59
CA THR A 691 8.96 46.37 -18.85
C THR A 691 8.72 47.24 -17.61
N LYS A 692 7.45 47.50 -17.26
CA LYS A 692 7.10 48.27 -16.05
C LYS A 692 6.02 47.59 -15.24
N ALA A 693 6.27 47.40 -13.95
CA ALA A 693 5.24 47.12 -12.96
C ALA A 693 4.81 48.45 -12.30
N VAL A 694 3.53 48.81 -12.42
CA VAL A 694 2.96 50.06 -11.90
C VAL A 694 1.75 49.77 -11.01
N TYR A 695 1.43 50.67 -10.09
CA TYR A 695 0.21 50.57 -9.29
C TYR A 695 -1.03 50.71 -10.18
N GLY A 696 -2.06 49.91 -9.91
CA GLY A 696 -3.36 50.01 -10.58
C GLY A 696 -4.28 51.07 -9.97
N GLU A 697 -5.53 51.08 -10.41
CA GLU A 697 -6.53 52.10 -10.05
C GLU A 697 -7.01 52.01 -8.58
N ASP A 698 -6.79 50.88 -7.90
CA ASP A 698 -7.09 50.70 -6.48
C ASP A 698 -5.88 50.24 -5.66
N SER A 699 -6.02 50.29 -4.32
CA SER A 699 -4.93 49.98 -3.37
C SER A 699 -4.42 48.53 -3.43
N PHE A 700 -5.13 47.63 -4.11
CA PHE A 700 -4.83 46.20 -4.21
C PHE A 700 -4.37 45.80 -5.63
N MET A 701 -4.58 46.66 -6.63
CA MET A 701 -4.23 46.40 -8.02
C MET A 701 -2.78 46.79 -8.39
N MET A 702 -2.21 46.03 -9.32
CA MET A 702 -0.97 46.32 -10.04
C MET A 702 -1.16 46.02 -11.52
N ASN A 703 -0.51 46.79 -12.39
CA ASN A 703 -0.53 46.59 -13.83
C ASN A 703 0.90 46.30 -14.30
N ILE A 704 1.06 45.29 -15.17
CA ILE A 704 2.33 44.95 -15.81
C ILE A 704 2.22 45.30 -17.29
N VAL A 705 3.15 46.14 -17.76
CA VAL A 705 3.20 46.66 -19.12
C VAL A 705 4.44 46.08 -19.83
N PRO A 706 4.26 45.13 -20.77
CA PRO A 706 5.33 44.62 -21.64
C PRO A 706 5.78 45.65 -22.68
N SER A 707 6.95 45.42 -23.28
CA SER A 707 7.61 46.37 -24.17
C SER A 707 6.88 46.72 -25.48
N ASP A 708 5.93 45.88 -25.92
CA ASP A 708 5.30 45.99 -27.24
C ASP A 708 3.94 46.72 -27.22
N ALA A 709 3.49 47.18 -26.05
CA ALA A 709 2.27 47.98 -25.92
C ALA A 709 2.50 49.41 -26.46
N ALA A 710 1.90 49.74 -27.61
CA ALA A 710 2.06 51.04 -28.25
C ALA A 710 1.58 52.20 -27.36
N VAL A 711 2.46 53.18 -27.12
CA VAL A 711 2.20 54.35 -26.28
C VAL A 711 1.22 55.31 -26.99
N PRO A 712 0.07 55.67 -26.38
CA PRO A 712 -0.80 56.71 -26.93
C PRO A 712 -0.17 58.10 -26.85
N GLU A 713 -0.41 58.95 -27.85
CA GLU A 713 0.08 60.34 -27.82
C GLU A 713 -0.56 61.16 -26.68
N PRO A 714 0.20 62.05 -26.03
CA PRO A 714 -0.30 62.87 -24.91
C PRO A 714 -1.20 64.02 -25.40
N GLY A 715 -2.47 63.71 -25.66
CA GLY A 715 -3.47 64.72 -26.04
C GLY A 715 -4.90 64.22 -26.31
N ALA A 716 -5.14 62.92 -26.41
CA ALA A 716 -6.49 62.39 -26.68
C ALA A 716 -7.45 62.55 -25.48
N ALA A 717 -8.69 62.96 -25.74
CA ALA A 717 -9.74 63.07 -24.73
C ALA A 717 -10.25 61.68 -24.28
N PRO A 718 -10.72 61.53 -23.02
CA PRO A 718 -11.15 60.23 -22.50
C PRO A 718 -12.46 59.75 -23.17
N THR A 719 -12.35 58.73 -24.02
CA THR A 719 -13.51 58.00 -24.54
C THR A 719 -13.94 56.91 -23.56
N SER A 720 -15.22 56.88 -23.22
CA SER A 720 -15.77 56.09 -22.11
C SER A 720 -16.05 54.62 -22.47
N ASN A 721 -15.01 53.88 -22.89
CA ASN A 721 -15.08 52.43 -23.09
C ASN A 721 -13.86 51.75 -22.42
N SER A 722 -14.11 50.89 -21.43
CA SER A 722 -13.10 50.22 -20.60
C SER A 722 -12.41 49.03 -21.29
N ALA A 723 -11.98 49.21 -22.53
CA ALA A 723 -11.19 48.20 -23.25
C ALA A 723 -9.78 48.12 -22.65
N ILE A 724 -9.42 46.96 -22.07
CA ILE A 724 -8.07 46.69 -21.58
C ILE A 724 -7.09 46.80 -22.76
N GLN A 725 -6.02 47.60 -22.61
CA GLN A 725 -5.02 47.77 -23.65
C GLN A 725 -4.36 46.42 -24.00
N PRO A 726 -4.19 46.09 -25.30
CA PRO A 726 -3.61 44.81 -25.70
C PRO A 726 -2.19 44.67 -25.16
N GLY A 727 -1.96 43.63 -24.36
CA GLY A 727 -0.69 43.32 -23.70
C GLY A 727 -0.57 43.81 -22.26
N VAL A 728 -1.43 44.71 -21.75
CA VAL A 728 -1.36 45.14 -20.34
C VAL A 728 -2.06 44.11 -19.44
N HIS A 729 -1.29 43.44 -18.59
CA HIS A 729 -1.82 42.48 -17.63
C HIS A 729 -2.14 43.17 -16.30
N ILE A 730 -3.42 43.12 -15.89
CA ILE A 730 -3.93 43.74 -14.67
C ILE A 730 -4.15 42.65 -13.61
N PHE A 731 -3.55 42.83 -12.42
CA PHE A 731 -3.67 41.90 -11.30
C PHE A 731 -4.19 42.58 -10.05
N LYS A 732 -5.00 41.86 -9.26
CA LYS A 732 -5.47 42.30 -7.94
C LYS A 732 -5.00 41.33 -6.86
N ALA A 733 -4.33 41.87 -5.85
CA ALA A 733 -3.84 41.13 -4.69
C ALA A 733 -4.92 41.02 -3.59
N PRO A 734 -4.81 40.04 -2.67
CA PRO A 734 -5.69 39.97 -1.50
C PRO A 734 -5.42 41.09 -0.46
N SER A 735 -4.26 41.73 -0.50
CA SER A 735 -3.89 42.81 0.45
C SER A 735 -2.80 43.73 -0.09
N THR A 736 -2.69 44.93 0.48
CA THR A 736 -1.65 45.93 0.15
C THR A 736 -0.22 45.43 0.35
N PRO A 737 0.14 44.69 1.42
CA PRO A 737 1.50 44.13 1.56
C PRO A 737 1.82 43.08 0.50
N VAL A 738 0.84 42.23 0.14
CA VAL A 738 1.04 41.21 -0.93
C VAL A 738 1.26 41.89 -2.27
N ARG A 739 0.48 42.94 -2.60
CA ARG A 739 0.69 43.76 -3.80
C ARG A 739 2.11 44.34 -3.85
N ASN A 740 2.54 44.99 -2.78
CA ASN A 740 3.86 45.62 -2.71
C ASN A 740 4.97 44.57 -2.87
N ALA A 741 4.93 43.49 -2.09
CA ALA A 741 5.95 42.44 -2.16
C ALA A 741 6.02 41.71 -3.51
N TRP A 742 5.00 41.82 -4.37
CA TRP A 742 5.05 41.42 -5.78
C TRP A 742 5.69 42.49 -6.67
N MET A 743 5.24 43.74 -6.54
CA MET A 743 5.81 44.90 -7.25
C MET A 743 7.33 45.01 -7.03
N ASP A 744 7.77 44.90 -5.78
CA ASP A 744 9.18 45.02 -5.40
C ASP A 744 10.03 43.93 -6.07
N ALA A 745 9.59 42.67 -6.01
CA ALA A 745 10.29 41.54 -6.61
C ALA A 745 10.34 41.61 -8.15
N ILE A 746 9.24 42.01 -8.81
CA ILE A 746 9.21 42.17 -10.28
C ILE A 746 10.16 43.30 -10.71
N ASN A 747 10.17 44.43 -9.99
CA ASN A 747 11.07 45.53 -10.28
C ASN A 747 12.54 45.15 -10.01
N GLU A 748 12.83 44.34 -8.99
CA GLU A 748 14.18 43.81 -8.74
C GLU A 748 14.67 42.91 -9.89
N SER A 749 13.82 42.00 -10.41
CA SER A 749 14.12 41.21 -11.61
C SER A 749 14.39 42.10 -12.83
N ILE A 750 13.56 43.13 -13.06
CA ILE A 750 13.73 44.09 -14.17
C ILE A 750 15.07 44.84 -14.08
N VAL A 751 15.46 45.28 -12.87
CA VAL A 751 16.76 45.94 -12.64
C VAL A 751 17.92 44.98 -12.87
N LYS A 752 17.83 43.73 -12.40
CA LYS A 752 18.84 42.69 -12.65
C LYS A 752 19.02 42.42 -14.15
N ALA A 753 17.92 42.22 -14.88
CA ALA A 753 17.93 42.06 -16.34
C ALA A 753 18.49 43.27 -17.11
N GLY A 754 18.51 44.46 -16.49
CA GLY A 754 19.18 45.65 -17.01
C GLY A 754 20.66 45.79 -16.67
N SER A 755 21.13 45.12 -15.62
CA SER A 755 22.54 45.16 -15.19
C SER A 755 23.45 44.24 -16.02
N THR A 756 22.88 43.23 -16.69
CA THR A 756 23.60 42.30 -17.57
C THR A 756 23.89 42.90 -18.95
N SER A 757 24.79 43.89 -18.99
CA SER A 757 25.42 44.37 -20.23
C SER A 757 26.86 43.85 -20.32
N SER A 758 27.16 43.12 -21.40
CA SER A 758 28.51 42.68 -21.82
C SER A 758 29.35 41.95 -20.76
N GLU A 759 28.98 40.71 -20.46
CA GLU A 759 29.93 39.60 -20.56
C GLU A 759 29.16 38.34 -20.98
N GLU A 760 29.46 37.80 -22.17
CA GLU A 760 29.18 36.38 -22.41
C GLU A 760 30.17 35.60 -21.55
N PRO A 761 29.74 34.65 -20.70
CA PRO A 761 30.68 33.64 -20.22
C PRO A 761 31.25 32.92 -21.47
N PRO A 762 32.51 32.45 -21.43
CA PRO A 762 33.01 31.63 -22.52
C PRO A 762 32.04 30.47 -22.75
N ALA A 763 31.88 30.06 -24.01
CA ALA A 763 31.06 28.91 -24.39
C ALA A 763 31.75 27.60 -23.97
N ASP A 764 31.92 27.42 -22.67
CA ASP A 764 32.23 26.14 -22.05
C ASP A 764 31.16 25.16 -22.48
N LYS A 765 31.61 24.13 -23.18
CA LYS A 765 30.78 23.08 -23.70
C LYS A 765 30.29 22.22 -22.54
N ILE A 766 29.22 22.66 -21.89
CA ILE A 766 28.22 21.72 -21.38
C ILE A 766 27.51 21.19 -22.62
N PRO A 767 27.71 19.93 -23.04
CA PRO A 767 26.84 19.34 -24.02
C PRO A 767 25.43 19.32 -23.40
N ARG A 768 24.46 19.96 -24.06
CA ARG A 768 23.06 19.62 -23.81
C ARG A 768 22.75 18.32 -24.55
N ASP A 769 23.41 17.25 -24.11
CA ASP A 769 23.06 15.89 -24.49
C ASP A 769 21.69 15.61 -23.85
N ALA A 770 20.65 15.80 -24.65
CA ALA A 770 19.25 15.75 -24.24
C ALA A 770 18.77 14.29 -24.08
N ALA A 771 19.43 13.57 -23.17
CA ALA A 771 19.27 12.12 -22.99
C ALA A 771 18.74 11.72 -21.59
N ASN A 772 18.71 12.64 -20.62
CA ASN A 772 18.46 12.34 -19.20
C ASN A 772 17.53 13.36 -18.51
N LEU A 773 16.41 13.68 -19.17
CA LEU A 773 15.23 14.27 -18.52
C LEU A 773 14.02 13.41 -18.87
N VAL A 774 13.00 13.37 -18.00
CA VAL A 774 11.72 12.74 -18.34
C VAL A 774 11.07 13.55 -19.46
N ASP A 775 11.04 12.99 -20.67
CA ASP A 775 10.50 13.67 -21.84
C ASP A 775 8.97 13.70 -21.75
N LEU A 776 8.43 14.79 -21.19
CA LEU A 776 7.03 14.91 -20.77
C LEU A 776 6.09 14.81 -21.98
N PRO A 777 5.25 13.76 -22.08
CA PRO A 777 4.44 13.55 -23.27
C PRO A 777 3.57 14.76 -23.60
N THR A 778 3.69 15.25 -24.84
CA THR A 778 2.82 16.28 -25.44
C THR A 778 2.85 17.69 -24.82
N GLY A 779 3.99 18.10 -24.23
CA GLY A 779 4.31 19.53 -24.12
C GLY A 779 3.62 20.32 -23.00
N ARG A 780 3.61 19.78 -21.77
CA ARG A 780 3.27 20.53 -20.55
C ARG A 780 4.56 20.87 -19.79
N SER A 781 4.99 22.13 -19.81
CA SER A 781 6.24 22.56 -19.17
C SER A 781 6.25 22.30 -17.65
N ILE A 782 7.22 21.50 -17.18
CA ILE A 782 7.61 21.43 -15.78
C ILE A 782 9.04 21.97 -15.66
N ASP A 783 9.17 23.28 -15.78
CA ASP A 783 10.38 24.02 -15.44
C ASP A 783 10.41 24.19 -13.91
N PHE A 784 10.80 23.17 -13.12
CA PHE A 784 10.84 23.29 -11.66
C PHE A 784 11.72 24.47 -11.24
N PHE A 785 11.08 25.48 -10.64
CA PHE A 785 11.48 26.83 -10.94
C PHE A 785 12.67 27.32 -10.11
N ASN A 786 13.59 28.00 -10.79
CA ASN A 786 14.43 29.02 -10.18
C ASN A 786 13.58 30.30 -9.96
N ALA A 787 12.46 30.20 -9.23
CA ALA A 787 11.54 31.32 -9.04
C ALA A 787 12.04 32.25 -7.93
N ILE A 788 11.83 33.55 -8.13
CA ILE A 788 12.02 34.60 -7.14
C ILE A 788 10.74 34.83 -6.33
N LYS A 789 9.55 34.70 -6.95
CA LYS A 789 8.27 34.85 -6.24
C LYS A 789 7.13 34.02 -6.85
N VAL A 790 6.26 33.48 -6.01
CA VAL A 790 5.01 32.82 -6.41
C VAL A 790 3.81 33.23 -5.56
N GLY A 791 2.61 32.87 -6.02
CA GLY A 791 1.38 33.03 -5.27
C GLY A 791 0.16 33.20 -6.18
N PHE A 792 -1.02 33.28 -5.57
CA PHE A 792 -2.26 33.59 -6.28
C PHE A 792 -2.49 35.10 -6.34
N LEU A 793 -2.84 35.60 -7.53
CA LEU A 793 -3.39 36.93 -7.77
C LEU A 793 -4.61 36.81 -8.69
N LYS A 794 -5.56 37.73 -8.60
CA LYS A 794 -6.70 37.78 -9.54
C LYS A 794 -6.29 38.51 -10.81
N GLU A 795 -6.26 37.81 -11.94
CA GLU A 795 -6.07 38.36 -13.28
C GLU A 795 -7.39 38.94 -13.79
N LYS A 796 -7.35 40.16 -14.34
CA LYS A 796 -8.49 40.74 -15.06
C LYS A 796 -8.51 40.23 -16.50
N THR A 797 -9.58 39.57 -16.92
CA THR A 797 -9.77 39.08 -18.30
C THR A 797 -11.02 39.67 -18.94
N ALA A 798 -10.84 40.34 -20.07
CA ALA A 798 -11.92 40.88 -20.90
C ALA A 798 -12.61 39.74 -21.68
N ASN A 799 -13.73 39.25 -21.16
CA ASN A 799 -14.49 38.14 -21.74
C ASN A 799 -15.84 38.66 -22.29
N GLY A 800 -15.79 39.38 -23.41
CA GLY A 800 -16.98 39.97 -24.04
C GLY A 800 -17.49 41.19 -23.28
N TRP A 801 -18.81 41.25 -23.03
CA TRP A 801 -19.48 42.41 -22.43
C TRP A 801 -19.24 42.59 -20.91
N TYR A 802 -18.58 41.63 -20.26
CA TYR A 802 -18.31 41.68 -18.82
C TYR A 802 -16.82 41.48 -18.51
N ASP A 803 -16.29 42.35 -17.65
CA ASP A 803 -14.98 42.17 -17.02
C ASP A 803 -15.04 41.02 -16.01
N SER A 804 -14.12 40.06 -16.14
CA SER A 804 -14.06 38.90 -15.24
C SER A 804 -12.73 38.86 -14.47
N TRP A 805 -12.81 38.67 -13.15
CA TRP A 805 -11.64 38.47 -12.29
C TRP A 805 -11.47 36.98 -12.02
N ASN A 806 -10.32 36.44 -12.43
CA ASN A 806 -10.02 35.02 -12.27
C ASN A 806 -8.79 34.84 -11.38
N ASP A 807 -8.86 33.97 -10.37
CA ASP A 807 -7.68 33.56 -9.63
C ASP A 807 -6.68 32.85 -10.56
N ARG A 808 -5.41 33.28 -10.51
CA ARG A 808 -4.29 32.73 -11.28
C ARG A 808 -3.09 32.49 -10.38
N TRP A 809 -2.43 31.37 -10.62
CA TRP A 809 -1.14 31.09 -10.00
C TRP A 809 -0.03 31.72 -10.86
N LEU A 810 0.70 32.67 -10.29
CA LEU A 810 1.81 33.35 -10.97
C LEU A 810 3.15 32.86 -10.44
N VAL A 811 4.14 32.83 -11.33
CA VAL A 811 5.53 32.46 -11.04
C VAL A 811 6.49 33.45 -11.69
N LEU A 812 7.17 34.24 -10.86
CA LEU A 812 8.25 35.14 -11.24
C LEU A 812 9.59 34.40 -11.20
N GLN A 813 10.32 34.43 -12.30
CA GLN A 813 11.69 33.93 -12.46
C GLN A 813 12.65 35.12 -12.61
N GLU A 814 13.94 34.86 -12.84
CA GLU A 814 14.96 35.92 -13.01
C GLU A 814 14.67 36.86 -14.18
N ASP A 815 14.23 36.34 -15.33
CA ASP A 815 14.02 37.09 -16.57
C ASP A 815 12.60 36.97 -17.16
N HIS A 816 11.67 36.27 -16.49
CA HIS A 816 10.29 36.07 -16.96
C HIS A 816 9.26 36.08 -15.82
N LEU A 817 8.02 36.46 -16.14
CA LEU A 817 6.83 36.21 -15.34
C LEU A 817 5.89 35.26 -16.10
N SER A 818 5.57 34.12 -15.48
CA SER A 818 4.71 33.08 -16.06
C SER A 818 3.38 32.98 -15.30
N CYS A 819 2.30 32.71 -16.03
CA CYS A 819 0.97 32.46 -15.46
C CYS A 819 0.53 31.03 -15.75
N TYR A 820 -0.08 30.40 -14.75
CA TYR A 820 -0.48 29.00 -14.78
C TYR A 820 -1.96 28.84 -14.44
N GLU A 821 -2.57 27.80 -15.01
CA GLU A 821 -3.99 27.47 -14.77
C GLU A 821 -4.26 27.00 -13.33
N ASN A 822 -3.30 26.30 -12.72
CA ASN A 822 -3.37 25.72 -11.38
C ASN A 822 -1.98 25.72 -10.72
N SER A 823 -1.92 25.65 -9.39
CA SER A 823 -0.72 25.34 -8.61
C SER A 823 -0.48 23.82 -8.51
N PRO A 824 0.75 23.36 -8.19
CA PRO A 824 1.01 21.95 -7.92
C PRO A 824 0.36 21.53 -6.58
N LYS A 825 0.11 20.23 -6.43
CA LYS A 825 -0.44 19.60 -5.21
C LYS A 825 0.68 18.90 -4.45
N LEU A 826 1.30 19.65 -3.53
CA LEU A 826 2.56 19.27 -2.89
C LEU A 826 2.37 18.48 -1.58
N ASP A 827 1.14 18.27 -1.15
CA ASP A 827 0.78 17.75 0.17
C ASP A 827 1.16 16.28 0.39
N PHE A 828 1.33 15.53 -0.72
CA PHE A 828 1.57 14.07 -0.73
C PHE A 828 2.97 13.67 -1.23
N VAL A 829 3.88 14.63 -1.43
CA VAL A 829 5.21 14.35 -1.99
C VAL A 829 6.07 13.62 -0.97
N GLY A 830 6.51 12.40 -1.30
CA GLY A 830 7.50 11.68 -0.49
C GLY A 830 8.81 12.44 -0.47
N GLN A 831 9.48 12.54 0.69
CA GLN A 831 10.72 13.31 0.82
C GLN A 831 11.74 12.55 1.67
N PHE A 832 13.03 12.69 1.30
CA PHE A 832 14.14 12.07 2.00
C PHE A 832 15.31 13.06 2.14
N PRO A 833 15.86 13.30 3.35
CA PRO A 833 16.87 14.32 3.57
C PRO A 833 18.27 13.87 3.09
N LEU A 834 19.01 14.78 2.45
CA LEU A 834 20.42 14.62 2.04
C LEU A 834 21.42 15.28 3.01
N ARG A 835 20.96 15.75 4.18
CA ARG A 835 21.81 16.38 5.20
C ARG A 835 22.55 15.35 6.04
N LYS A 836 23.86 15.20 5.80
CA LYS A 836 24.77 14.21 6.43
C LYS A 836 24.35 12.78 6.12
N THR A 837 24.31 12.46 4.83
CA THR A 837 23.90 11.15 4.33
C THR A 837 25.04 10.42 3.64
N LYS A 838 24.89 9.10 3.49
CA LYS A 838 25.79 8.25 2.71
C LYS A 838 25.04 7.78 1.48
N ALA A 839 25.62 7.88 0.29
CA ALA A 839 25.09 7.29 -0.92
C ALA A 839 25.99 6.12 -1.35
N PHE A 840 25.45 4.91 -1.30
CA PHE A 840 26.08 3.69 -1.80
C PHE A 840 25.63 3.51 -3.25
N CYS A 841 26.60 3.47 -4.16
CA CYS A 841 26.39 3.50 -5.60
C CYS A 841 26.99 2.22 -6.20
N TYR A 842 26.11 1.30 -6.61
CA TYR A 842 26.46 -0.02 -7.14
C TYR A 842 26.46 0.02 -8.66
N GLU A 843 27.65 0.05 -9.27
CA GLU A 843 27.81 0.44 -10.68
C GLU A 843 27.23 -0.60 -11.66
N ARG A 844 27.44 -1.91 -11.45
CA ARG A 844 26.91 -2.95 -12.35
C ARG A 844 25.39 -3.11 -12.28
N GLU A 845 24.78 -2.75 -11.15
CA GLU A 845 23.34 -2.87 -10.91
C GLU A 845 22.55 -1.57 -11.20
N TYR A 846 23.23 -0.47 -11.53
CA TYR A 846 22.65 0.88 -11.65
C TYR A 846 21.81 1.29 -10.42
N LEU A 847 22.19 0.81 -9.24
CA LEU A 847 21.45 0.98 -7.98
C LEU A 847 22.11 2.05 -7.12
N ILE A 848 21.33 3.04 -6.71
CA ILE A 848 21.75 4.12 -5.80
C ILE A 848 20.93 4.01 -4.52
N ARG A 849 21.63 3.84 -3.40
CA ARG A 849 21.06 3.58 -2.08
C ARG A 849 21.53 4.67 -1.12
N VAL A 850 20.62 5.58 -0.76
CA VAL A 850 20.96 6.75 0.08
C VAL A 850 20.45 6.52 1.50
N VAL A 851 21.35 6.66 2.47
CA VAL A 851 21.12 6.40 3.90
C VAL A 851 21.28 7.70 4.69
N ALA A 852 20.27 8.05 5.47
CA ALA A 852 20.24 9.23 6.31
C ALA A 852 21.12 9.08 7.56
N ARG A 853 21.46 10.21 8.20
CA ARG A 853 22.25 10.24 9.45
C ARG A 853 21.74 9.29 10.56
N ARG A 854 20.45 8.97 10.57
CA ARG A 854 19.76 8.08 11.52
C ARG A 854 19.36 6.74 10.88
N GLY A 855 20.11 6.25 9.90
CA GLY A 855 19.87 4.96 9.24
C GLY A 855 18.57 4.80 8.43
N ALA A 856 17.62 5.74 8.45
CA ALA A 856 16.51 5.72 7.48
C ALA A 856 17.08 5.77 6.05
N ALA A 857 16.61 4.96 5.10
CA ALA A 857 17.21 4.87 3.77
C ALA A 857 16.20 4.79 2.62
N CYS A 858 16.58 5.23 1.43
CA CYS A 858 15.85 5.03 0.17
C CYS A 858 16.73 4.36 -0.88
N GLU A 859 16.16 3.44 -1.66
CA GLU A 859 16.82 2.69 -2.73
C GLU A 859 16.16 3.02 -4.06
N MET A 860 16.94 3.43 -5.05
CA MET A 860 16.46 3.74 -6.39
C MET A 860 17.37 3.09 -7.44
N ARG A 861 16.79 2.28 -8.34
CA ARG A 861 17.49 1.72 -9.50
C ARG A 861 17.17 2.58 -10.73
N VAL A 862 18.21 3.04 -11.41
CA VAL A 862 18.08 3.94 -12.58
C VAL A 862 18.27 3.17 -13.89
N GLN A 863 17.84 3.75 -15.01
CA GLN A 863 17.60 3.00 -16.24
C GLN A 863 18.87 2.43 -16.91
N ASN A 864 20.01 3.11 -16.79
CA ASN A 864 21.25 2.77 -17.49
C ASN A 864 22.48 3.46 -16.86
N GLN A 865 23.68 3.07 -17.31
CA GLN A 865 24.97 3.61 -16.87
C GLN A 865 25.10 5.14 -17.06
N GLU A 866 24.54 5.72 -18.13
CA GLU A 866 24.63 7.17 -18.35
C GLU A 866 23.82 7.93 -17.29
N SER A 867 22.57 7.50 -17.08
CA SER A 867 21.69 8.02 -16.04
C SER A 867 22.31 7.87 -14.65
N PHE A 868 22.89 6.69 -14.35
CA PHE A 868 23.62 6.42 -13.11
C PHE A 868 24.79 7.39 -12.91
N ASN A 869 25.63 7.59 -13.94
CA ASN A 869 26.75 8.52 -13.88
C ASN A 869 26.29 9.97 -13.65
N GLN A 870 25.15 10.37 -14.22
CA GLN A 870 24.56 11.70 -13.97
C GLN A 870 24.02 11.85 -12.54
N TRP A 871 23.31 10.85 -12.01
CA TRP A 871 22.85 10.85 -10.62
C TRP A 871 24.01 10.91 -9.61
N VAL A 872 25.05 10.08 -9.80
CA VAL A 872 26.27 10.11 -8.98
C VAL A 872 26.96 11.47 -9.09
N GLY A 873 27.14 12.01 -10.30
CA GLY A 873 27.74 13.33 -10.52
C GLY A 873 26.89 14.51 -10.05
N VAL A 874 25.63 14.33 -9.68
CA VAL A 874 24.81 15.32 -8.94
C VAL A 874 25.04 15.17 -7.44
N LEU A 875 24.99 13.95 -6.90
CA LEU A 875 25.24 13.67 -5.49
C LEU A 875 26.65 14.10 -5.04
N GLU A 876 27.67 13.85 -5.86
CA GLU A 876 29.06 14.30 -5.64
C GLU A 876 29.23 15.83 -5.53
N ARG A 877 28.27 16.61 -6.04
CA ARG A 877 28.26 18.09 -5.94
C ARG A 877 27.52 18.62 -4.71
N ILE A 878 26.94 17.75 -3.86
CA ILE A 878 26.20 18.14 -2.66
C ILE A 878 27.10 17.93 -1.43
N PRO A 879 27.62 18.98 -0.75
CA PRO A 879 28.64 18.85 0.31
C PRO A 879 28.19 18.14 1.59
N THR A 880 26.93 17.69 1.66
CA THR A 880 26.37 16.95 2.79
C THR A 880 26.19 15.46 2.54
N VAL A 881 26.55 14.96 1.35
CA VAL A 881 26.48 13.55 0.96
C VAL A 881 27.90 12.97 0.87
N GLU A 882 28.11 11.82 1.49
CA GLU A 882 29.34 11.01 1.42
C GLU A 882 29.11 9.88 0.42
N ILE A 883 29.96 9.75 -0.61
CA ILE A 883 29.76 8.80 -1.71
C ILE A 883 30.63 7.54 -1.51
N PHE A 884 29.99 6.37 -1.59
CA PHE A 884 30.63 5.06 -1.57
C PHE A 884 30.33 4.34 -2.89
N ARG A 885 31.34 4.17 -3.73
CA ARG A 885 31.22 3.43 -5.00
C ARG A 885 31.59 1.96 -4.79
N HIS A 886 30.77 1.08 -5.33
CA HIS A 886 30.95 -0.37 -5.30
C HIS A 886 30.70 -0.92 -6.71
N GLU A 887 31.47 -1.91 -7.17
CA GLU A 887 31.19 -2.55 -8.46
C GLU A 887 29.90 -3.39 -8.38
N ASP A 888 29.84 -4.27 -7.37
CA ASP A 888 28.77 -5.24 -7.13
C ASP A 888 28.04 -4.94 -5.81
N LEU A 889 26.80 -5.43 -5.70
CA LEU A 889 26.07 -5.48 -4.44
C LEU A 889 26.76 -6.38 -3.42
N LEU A 890 26.66 -6.03 -2.13
CA LEU A 890 27.08 -6.91 -1.04
C LEU A 890 26.27 -8.20 -1.08
N GLU A 891 26.94 -9.35 -0.95
CA GLU A 891 26.21 -10.62 -0.92
C GLU A 891 25.44 -10.76 0.40
N ASN A 892 24.29 -11.45 0.36
CA ASN A 892 23.30 -11.49 1.44
C ASN A 892 22.65 -10.13 1.78
N SER A 893 22.86 -9.07 0.99
CA SER A 893 22.12 -7.81 1.06
C SER A 893 20.63 -8.00 0.76
N PRO A 894 19.70 -7.52 1.60
CA PRO A 894 18.29 -7.36 1.24
C PRO A 894 18.04 -6.59 -0.06
N SER A 895 18.94 -5.71 -0.51
CA SER A 895 18.85 -5.05 -1.83
C SER A 895 19.20 -5.97 -3.00
N SER A 896 19.99 -7.04 -2.77
CA SER A 896 20.35 -8.02 -3.81
C SER A 896 19.20 -8.95 -4.22
N VAL A 897 18.06 -8.90 -3.53
CA VAL A 897 16.84 -9.60 -3.93
C VAL A 897 16.01 -8.80 -4.95
N LEU A 898 16.27 -7.50 -5.11
CA LEU A 898 15.54 -6.60 -6.03
C LEU A 898 15.84 -6.85 -7.53
N ILE A 899 16.65 -7.86 -7.84
CA ILE A 899 17.12 -8.18 -9.20
C ILE A 899 16.02 -8.91 -10.03
N MET A 900 14.84 -9.15 -9.44
CA MET A 900 13.66 -9.77 -10.07
C MET A 900 12.88 -8.83 -11.02
N THR A 901 13.53 -8.24 -12.05
CA THR A 901 12.80 -7.55 -13.14
C THR A 901 12.47 -8.52 -14.27
N GLU A 902 11.18 -8.81 -14.49
CA GLU A 902 10.70 -9.53 -15.67
C GLU A 902 10.94 -8.70 -16.96
N SER A 903 12.07 -8.91 -17.63
CA SER A 903 12.43 -8.12 -18.82
C SER A 903 13.19 -8.92 -19.89
N SER A 904 12.69 -10.10 -20.25
CA SER A 904 13.22 -10.89 -21.39
C SER A 904 12.15 -11.59 -22.24
N ARG A 905 11.03 -10.92 -22.55
CA ARG A 905 10.06 -11.34 -23.58
C ARG A 905 10.01 -10.31 -24.72
N GLY A 906 10.92 -10.44 -25.69
CA GLY A 906 11.04 -9.44 -26.76
C GLY A 906 11.69 -9.86 -28.09
N SER A 907 12.25 -11.06 -28.23
CA SER A 907 12.82 -11.51 -29.51
C SER A 907 12.48 -12.97 -29.83
N ARG A 908 11.57 -13.16 -30.78
CA ARG A 908 11.41 -14.42 -31.54
C ARG A 908 12.28 -14.31 -32.79
N GLY A 909 13.57 -14.62 -32.66
CA GLY A 909 14.51 -14.75 -33.78
C GLY A 909 14.83 -16.22 -34.04
N SER A 910 14.82 -16.65 -35.30
CA SER A 910 15.26 -18.00 -35.68
C SER A 910 16.77 -18.16 -35.48
N PHE A 911 17.22 -19.39 -35.19
CA PHE A 911 18.60 -19.76 -35.51
C PHE A 911 18.82 -19.58 -37.01
N GLY A 912 19.82 -18.78 -37.39
CA GLY A 912 20.20 -18.53 -38.78
C GLY A 912 20.42 -17.05 -39.11
N GLY A 913 21.68 -16.61 -39.13
CA GLY A 913 22.07 -15.26 -39.55
C GLY A 913 23.32 -14.76 -38.82
N ALA A 914 24.50 -14.87 -39.45
CA ALA A 914 25.75 -14.38 -38.88
C ALA A 914 26.02 -12.93 -39.27
N HIS A 915 26.09 -12.00 -38.32
CA HIS A 915 26.73 -10.69 -38.55
C HIS A 915 27.32 -10.03 -37.30
N LYS A 916 28.57 -9.57 -37.49
CA LYS A 916 29.27 -8.45 -36.83
C LYS A 916 29.23 -8.38 -35.29
N ALA A 917 30.39 -8.67 -34.69
CA ALA A 917 30.68 -8.31 -33.31
C ALA A 917 30.60 -6.78 -33.09
N SER A 918 29.73 -6.36 -32.18
CA SER A 918 29.89 -5.15 -31.37
C SER A 918 30.32 -5.58 -29.96
N LYS A 919 30.72 -4.63 -29.10
CA LYS A 919 31.11 -4.92 -27.70
C LYS A 919 29.88 -5.16 -26.79
N GLY A 920 29.11 -6.20 -27.08
CA GLY A 920 28.19 -6.79 -26.11
C GLY A 920 28.96 -7.62 -25.07
N GLY A 921 28.36 -7.82 -23.88
CA GLY A 921 28.89 -8.74 -22.88
C GLY A 921 28.90 -10.20 -23.36
N GLU A 922 29.62 -11.06 -22.66
CA GLU A 922 29.63 -12.49 -22.96
C GLU A 922 28.22 -13.08 -22.81
N TRP A 923 27.81 -13.89 -23.80
CA TRP A 923 26.54 -14.61 -23.72
C TRP A 923 26.81 -16.11 -23.55
N LEU A 924 25.96 -16.73 -22.73
CA LEU A 924 26.01 -18.14 -22.36
C LEU A 924 24.59 -18.71 -22.44
N GLN A 925 24.42 -19.80 -23.19
CA GLN A 925 23.14 -20.48 -23.37
C GLN A 925 23.30 -21.99 -23.12
N THR A 926 22.47 -22.56 -22.25
CA THR A 926 22.49 -23.98 -21.90
C THR A 926 21.17 -24.65 -22.21
N LYS A 927 21.21 -25.82 -22.85
CA LYS A 927 20.04 -26.63 -23.20
C LYS A 927 20.29 -28.09 -22.82
N ILE A 928 19.41 -28.69 -22.02
CA ILE A 928 19.48 -30.14 -21.78
C ILE A 928 18.74 -30.85 -22.92
N GLU A 929 19.47 -31.63 -23.73
CA GLU A 929 18.91 -32.32 -24.89
C GLU A 929 18.29 -33.67 -24.53
N GLY A 930 18.73 -34.27 -23.41
CA GLY A 930 18.24 -35.56 -22.95
C GLY A 930 19.10 -36.13 -21.83
N HIS A 931 19.10 -37.45 -21.72
CA HIS A 931 19.86 -38.20 -20.73
C HIS A 931 20.47 -39.48 -21.34
N GLN A 932 21.52 -39.99 -20.72
CA GLN A 932 22.16 -41.26 -21.01
C GLN A 932 22.37 -42.04 -19.71
N ILE A 933 22.25 -43.36 -19.76
CA ILE A 933 22.68 -44.24 -18.66
C ILE A 933 24.17 -44.55 -18.86
N LYS A 934 24.95 -44.47 -17.78
CA LYS A 934 26.39 -44.75 -17.75
C LYS A 934 26.74 -45.56 -16.50
N LEU A 935 27.87 -46.28 -16.57
CA LEU A 935 28.52 -46.89 -15.42
C LEU A 935 29.53 -45.89 -14.80
N ASP A 936 29.66 -45.89 -13.48
CA ASP A 936 30.77 -45.21 -12.79
C ASP A 936 31.94 -46.15 -12.48
N GLU A 937 32.92 -45.67 -11.73
CA GLU A 937 34.16 -46.38 -11.38
C GLU A 937 33.94 -47.67 -10.56
N ASN A 938 32.72 -47.91 -10.07
CA ASN A 938 32.33 -49.11 -9.31
C ASN A 938 31.34 -50.00 -10.11
N ASP A 939 31.28 -49.84 -11.44
CA ASP A 939 30.28 -50.44 -12.32
C ASP A 939 28.81 -50.13 -11.92
N GLN A 940 28.55 -49.03 -11.21
CA GLN A 940 27.19 -48.64 -10.81
C GLN A 940 26.52 -47.77 -11.88
N GLU A 941 25.30 -48.16 -12.29
CA GLU A 941 24.49 -47.37 -13.21
C GLU A 941 24.02 -46.02 -12.60
N TYR A 942 24.33 -44.93 -13.31
CA TYR A 942 23.86 -43.58 -13.06
C TYR A 942 23.33 -42.92 -14.34
N VAL A 943 22.56 -41.85 -14.16
CA VAL A 943 22.00 -41.06 -15.26
C VAL A 943 22.80 -39.77 -15.44
N ALA A 944 23.36 -39.60 -16.63
CA ALA A 944 24.04 -38.37 -17.06
C ALA A 944 23.09 -37.55 -17.95
N PHE A 945 22.80 -36.31 -17.57
CA PHE A 945 22.06 -35.36 -18.40
C PHE A 945 23.01 -34.72 -19.41
N VAL A 946 22.55 -34.63 -20.67
CA VAL A 946 23.35 -34.13 -21.79
C VAL A 946 23.05 -32.65 -21.98
N ILE A 947 24.02 -31.80 -21.64
CA ILE A 947 23.92 -30.34 -21.68
C ILE A 947 24.66 -29.84 -22.92
N GLN A 948 23.92 -29.34 -23.91
CA GLN A 948 24.49 -28.50 -24.95
C GLN A 948 24.76 -27.11 -24.36
N VAL A 949 25.99 -26.62 -24.51
CA VAL A 949 26.42 -25.30 -24.02
C VAL A 949 26.88 -24.49 -25.21
N ALA A 950 26.38 -23.26 -25.37
CA ALA A 950 26.82 -22.32 -26.39
C ALA A 950 27.29 -21.02 -25.71
N SER A 951 28.46 -20.52 -26.12
CA SER A 951 29.13 -19.36 -25.54
C SER A 951 29.73 -18.46 -26.63
N SER A 952 29.70 -17.15 -26.40
CA SER A 952 30.43 -16.16 -27.23
C SER A 952 31.95 -16.40 -27.29
N ALA A 953 32.54 -17.01 -26.27
CA ALA A 953 33.99 -17.22 -26.15
C ALA A 953 34.43 -18.63 -26.59
N ALA A 954 33.66 -19.66 -26.24
CA ALA A 954 34.04 -21.06 -26.44
C ALA A 954 33.34 -21.76 -27.63
N GLY A 955 32.37 -21.11 -28.29
CA GLY A 955 31.55 -21.75 -29.32
C GLY A 955 30.52 -22.70 -28.71
N THR A 956 30.27 -23.86 -29.33
CA THR A 956 29.29 -24.85 -28.84
C THR A 956 29.98 -26.13 -28.39
N SER A 957 29.80 -26.50 -27.12
CA SER A 957 30.26 -27.76 -26.52
C SER A 957 29.09 -28.63 -26.04
N ILE A 958 29.39 -29.87 -25.64
CA ILE A 958 28.45 -30.78 -25.00
C ILE A 958 29.09 -31.31 -23.72
N VAL A 959 28.45 -31.06 -22.60
CA VAL A 959 28.88 -31.45 -21.25
C VAL A 959 27.89 -32.48 -20.69
N GLN A 960 28.37 -33.40 -19.85
CA GLN A 960 27.54 -34.44 -19.26
C GLN A 960 27.63 -34.39 -17.74
N ARG A 961 26.49 -34.32 -17.06
CA ARG A 961 26.41 -34.18 -15.60
C ARG A 961 25.39 -35.10 -14.97
N ARG A 962 25.76 -35.80 -13.90
CA ARG A 962 24.84 -36.58 -13.05
C ARG A 962 24.15 -35.69 -12.02
N TYR A 963 22.99 -36.10 -11.52
CA TYR A 963 22.19 -35.25 -10.62
C TYR A 963 22.95 -34.79 -9.36
N SER A 964 23.83 -35.62 -8.80
CA SER A 964 24.66 -35.21 -7.65
C SER A 964 25.70 -34.13 -7.95
N GLU A 965 26.01 -33.85 -9.23
CA GLU A 965 26.84 -32.72 -9.63
C GLU A 965 26.02 -31.43 -9.74
N PHE A 966 24.76 -31.51 -10.18
CA PHE A 966 23.81 -30.39 -10.03
C PHE A 966 23.58 -30.07 -8.55
N ALA A 967 23.54 -31.08 -7.67
CA ALA A 967 23.47 -30.89 -6.22
C ALA A 967 24.74 -30.27 -5.62
N LYS A 968 25.94 -30.67 -6.09
CA LYS A 968 27.20 -29.99 -5.72
C LYS A 968 27.19 -28.52 -6.15
N LEU A 969 26.85 -28.24 -7.41
CA LEU A 969 26.70 -26.87 -7.91
C LEU A 969 25.71 -26.08 -7.04
N HIS A 970 24.52 -26.62 -6.80
CA HIS A 970 23.49 -25.98 -5.96
C HIS A 970 24.01 -25.64 -4.56
N HIS A 971 24.70 -26.59 -3.91
CA HIS A 971 25.30 -26.41 -2.59
C HIS A 971 26.52 -25.46 -2.58
N GLN A 972 27.26 -25.33 -3.69
CA GLN A 972 28.29 -24.29 -3.85
C GLN A 972 27.64 -22.91 -4.04
N LEU A 973 26.60 -22.81 -4.87
CA LEU A 973 25.86 -21.56 -5.11
C LEU A 973 25.15 -21.06 -3.84
N ARG A 974 24.53 -21.93 -3.04
CA ARG A 974 23.96 -21.58 -1.71
C ARG A 974 25.00 -21.18 -0.65
N LYS A 975 26.30 -21.22 -0.94
CA LYS A 975 27.36 -20.58 -0.12
C LYS A 975 27.77 -19.20 -0.63
N MET A 976 27.23 -18.80 -1.79
CA MET A 976 27.62 -17.61 -2.53
C MET A 976 26.45 -16.64 -2.75
N PHE A 977 25.21 -17.13 -2.57
CA PHE A 977 23.93 -16.43 -2.67
C PHE A 977 23.04 -16.85 -1.50
N GLN A 978 22.01 -16.05 -1.20
CA GLN A 978 20.94 -16.42 -0.27
C GLN A 978 20.14 -17.62 -0.78
N HIS A 979 19.38 -18.28 0.10
CA HIS A 979 18.58 -19.47 -0.25
C HIS A 979 17.57 -19.11 -1.35
N GLU A 980 16.86 -18.00 -1.13
CA GLU A 980 15.82 -17.39 -1.96
C GLU A 980 16.34 -16.98 -3.36
N GLN A 981 17.65 -16.70 -3.47
CA GLN A 981 18.28 -16.22 -4.70
C GLN A 981 18.60 -17.32 -5.72
N ILE A 982 18.61 -18.60 -5.35
CA ILE A 982 18.90 -19.72 -6.27
C ILE A 982 17.63 -20.55 -6.51
N PRO A 983 17.28 -20.90 -7.77
CA PRO A 983 16.11 -21.73 -8.03
C PRO A 983 16.22 -23.07 -7.31
N ALA A 984 15.14 -23.53 -6.68
CA ALA A 984 15.10 -24.83 -6.01
C ALA A 984 15.55 -25.96 -6.96
N LEU A 985 16.48 -26.80 -6.51
CA LEU A 985 16.98 -27.90 -7.33
C LEU A 985 15.90 -29.00 -7.43
N PRO A 986 15.43 -29.40 -8.62
CA PRO A 986 14.33 -30.36 -8.76
C PRO A 986 14.62 -31.67 -8.00
N GLY A 987 13.73 -32.05 -7.06
CA GLY A 987 13.92 -33.19 -6.15
C GLY A 987 14.14 -34.54 -6.84
N THR A 988 14.74 -35.51 -6.15
CA THR A 988 15.11 -36.82 -6.71
C THR A 988 14.40 -37.98 -6.03
N ARG A 989 13.90 -38.94 -6.83
CA ARG A 989 13.28 -40.16 -6.31
C ARG A 989 14.34 -41.21 -6.00
N MET A 990 14.14 -41.94 -4.90
CA MET A 990 14.99 -43.07 -4.49
C MET A 990 14.73 -44.32 -5.35
N TRP A 991 13.47 -44.53 -5.75
CA TRP A 991 13.01 -45.68 -6.54
C TRP A 991 12.66 -45.27 -7.98
N ASN A 992 12.69 -46.23 -8.90
CA ASN A 992 12.41 -46.04 -10.34
C ASN A 992 13.22 -44.90 -11.00
N LYS A 993 14.44 -44.63 -10.52
CA LYS A 993 15.33 -43.55 -11.00
C LYS A 993 15.70 -43.62 -12.49
N PHE A 994 15.39 -44.73 -13.18
CA PHE A 994 15.62 -44.95 -14.61
C PHE A 994 14.35 -44.90 -15.47
N GLU A 995 13.16 -44.62 -14.88
CA GLU A 995 11.91 -44.59 -15.64
C GLU A 995 11.92 -43.47 -16.71
N PRO A 996 11.64 -43.76 -17.99
CA PRO A 996 11.77 -42.77 -19.07
C PRO A 996 10.91 -41.51 -18.89
N ASN A 997 9.71 -41.62 -18.31
CA ASN A 997 8.85 -40.45 -18.06
C ASN A 997 9.42 -39.57 -16.95
N TYR A 998 9.83 -40.18 -15.83
CA TYR A 998 10.52 -39.50 -14.75
C TYR A 998 11.77 -38.78 -15.25
N LEU A 999 12.63 -39.46 -16.04
CA LEU A 999 13.84 -38.85 -16.57
C LEU A 999 13.58 -37.74 -17.60
N LYS A 1000 12.48 -37.81 -18.35
CA LYS A 1000 12.04 -36.72 -19.23
C LYS A 1000 11.57 -35.50 -18.45
N GLN A 1001 10.75 -35.70 -17.41
CA GLN A 1001 10.33 -34.61 -16.50
C GLN A 1001 11.52 -34.01 -15.74
N LYS A 1002 12.43 -34.85 -15.23
CA LYS A 1002 13.66 -34.47 -14.54
C LYS A 1002 14.59 -33.64 -15.43
N ALA A 1003 14.75 -34.01 -16.71
CA ALA A 1003 15.52 -33.22 -17.67
C ALA A 1003 14.91 -31.84 -17.94
N ILE A 1004 13.57 -31.72 -18.02
CA ILE A 1004 12.87 -30.44 -18.15
C ILE A 1004 13.08 -29.57 -16.90
N GLY A 1005 12.91 -30.15 -15.70
CA GLY A 1005 13.17 -29.43 -14.45
C GLY A 1005 14.61 -28.96 -14.32
N LEU A 1006 15.59 -29.82 -14.62
CA LEU A 1006 17.02 -29.48 -14.57
C LEU A 1006 17.40 -28.45 -15.65
N HIS A 1007 16.71 -28.42 -16.79
CA HIS A 1007 16.91 -27.39 -17.81
C HIS A 1007 16.41 -26.03 -17.32
N GLY A 1008 15.23 -25.98 -16.69
CA GLY A 1008 14.71 -24.77 -16.05
C GLY A 1008 15.66 -24.26 -14.96
N TYR A 1009 16.03 -25.13 -14.02
CA TYR A 1009 17.02 -24.85 -12.98
C TYR A 1009 18.33 -24.28 -13.56
N LEU A 1010 18.94 -24.95 -14.55
CA LEU A 1010 20.22 -24.53 -15.10
C LEU A 1010 20.12 -23.21 -15.86
N ASN A 1011 19.05 -22.99 -16.62
CA ASN A 1011 18.80 -21.71 -17.30
C ASN A 1011 18.67 -20.55 -16.29
N GLU A 1012 17.96 -20.78 -15.19
CA GLU A 1012 17.79 -19.80 -14.12
C GLU A 1012 19.08 -19.55 -13.32
N VAL A 1013 19.91 -20.57 -13.12
CA VAL A 1013 21.27 -20.44 -12.56
C VAL A 1013 22.21 -19.67 -13.50
N CYS A 1014 22.17 -19.94 -14.81
CA CYS A 1014 22.99 -19.25 -15.81
C CYS A 1014 22.75 -17.74 -15.82
N LYS A 1015 21.50 -17.29 -15.67
CA LYS A 1015 21.17 -15.87 -15.49
C LYS A 1015 21.79 -15.28 -14.22
N ARG A 1016 21.61 -15.98 -13.09
CA ARG A 1016 22.01 -15.52 -11.74
C ARG A 1016 23.53 -15.47 -11.54
N CYS A 1017 24.27 -16.35 -12.18
CA CYS A 1017 25.72 -16.39 -12.05
C CYS A 1017 26.44 -15.40 -12.98
N ALA A 1018 25.80 -14.93 -14.05
CA ALA A 1018 26.42 -14.05 -15.04
C ALA A 1018 26.88 -12.72 -14.41
N ASN A 1019 28.15 -12.35 -14.62
CA ASN A 1019 28.79 -11.15 -14.06
C ASN A 1019 28.88 -11.11 -12.52
N THR A 1020 28.72 -12.25 -11.83
CA THR A 1020 28.83 -12.36 -10.36
C THR A 1020 30.07 -13.14 -9.93
N ARG A 1021 30.43 -13.07 -8.64
CA ARG A 1021 31.48 -13.91 -8.03
C ARG A 1021 31.29 -15.43 -8.21
N ALA A 1022 30.09 -15.89 -8.54
CA ALA A 1022 29.76 -17.31 -8.73
C ALA A 1022 29.96 -17.79 -10.18
N GLN A 1023 30.22 -16.89 -11.13
CA GLN A 1023 30.51 -17.22 -12.52
C GLN A 1023 31.60 -18.31 -12.68
N PRO A 1024 32.73 -18.32 -11.92
CA PRO A 1024 33.74 -19.37 -12.03
C PRO A 1024 33.21 -20.77 -11.68
N VAL A 1025 32.33 -20.89 -10.67
CA VAL A 1025 31.75 -22.19 -10.25
C VAL A 1025 30.79 -22.72 -11.31
N LEU A 1026 30.03 -21.84 -11.96
CA LEU A 1026 29.21 -22.22 -13.11
C LEU A 1026 30.06 -22.63 -14.33
N LEU A 1027 31.14 -21.89 -14.61
CA LEU A 1027 32.05 -22.21 -15.73
C LEU A 1027 32.83 -23.52 -15.49
N GLU A 1028 33.17 -23.85 -14.24
CA GLU A 1028 33.69 -25.17 -13.85
C GLU A 1028 32.65 -26.27 -14.10
N PHE A 1029 31.41 -26.08 -13.62
CA PHE A 1029 30.33 -27.02 -13.87
C PHE A 1029 30.03 -27.25 -15.36
N LEU A 1030 30.20 -26.21 -16.19
CA LEU A 1030 30.00 -26.24 -17.66
C LEU A 1030 31.27 -26.50 -18.48
N GLU A 1031 32.40 -26.87 -17.85
CA GLU A 1031 33.67 -27.19 -18.55
C GLU A 1031 34.20 -26.07 -19.46
N LEU A 1032 33.85 -24.82 -19.13
CA LEU A 1032 34.27 -23.60 -19.82
C LEU A 1032 35.39 -22.84 -19.09
N ALA A 1033 35.73 -23.23 -17.86
CA ALA A 1033 36.84 -22.64 -17.12
C ALA A 1033 38.18 -22.94 -17.82
N PRO A 1034 39.09 -21.95 -17.95
CA PRO A 1034 40.43 -22.20 -18.46
C PRO A 1034 41.17 -23.15 -17.50
N THR A 1035 41.85 -24.15 -18.04
CA THR A 1035 42.55 -25.17 -17.24
C THR A 1035 43.66 -24.55 -16.39
N THR A 1036 43.43 -24.47 -15.08
CA THR A 1036 44.48 -24.15 -14.11
C THR A 1036 45.61 -25.19 -14.23
N PRO A 1037 46.88 -24.76 -14.33
CA PRO A 1037 47.99 -25.69 -14.43
C PRO A 1037 48.08 -26.51 -13.14
N SER A 1038 48.14 -27.83 -13.27
CA SER A 1038 48.23 -28.72 -12.13
C SER A 1038 49.54 -28.50 -11.36
N GLU A 1039 49.43 -28.32 -10.05
CA GLU A 1039 50.60 -28.28 -9.17
C GLU A 1039 51.39 -29.61 -9.26
N PRO A 1040 52.73 -29.56 -9.23
CA PRO A 1040 53.54 -30.75 -9.47
C PRO A 1040 53.40 -31.75 -8.33
N LYS A 1041 53.18 -33.02 -8.69
CA LYS A 1041 53.15 -34.15 -7.74
C LYS A 1041 54.44 -34.19 -6.91
N THR A 1042 54.35 -33.81 -5.64
CA THR A 1042 55.38 -34.13 -4.66
C THR A 1042 55.40 -35.64 -4.44
N SER A 1043 56.51 -36.28 -4.80
CA SER A 1043 56.75 -37.69 -4.50
C SER A 1043 56.92 -37.90 -2.99
N PRO A 1044 56.48 -39.05 -2.44
CA PRO A 1044 56.66 -39.33 -1.02
C PRO A 1044 58.15 -39.42 -0.68
N LYS A 1045 58.51 -38.92 0.52
CA LYS A 1045 59.71 -39.35 1.22
C LYS A 1045 59.30 -40.23 2.39
N GLU A 1046 59.96 -41.38 2.49
CA GLU A 1046 59.99 -42.20 3.69
C GLU A 1046 60.82 -41.48 4.77
N GLU A 1047 60.39 -41.57 6.03
CA GLU A 1047 61.32 -41.73 7.16
C GLU A 1047 60.58 -42.38 8.33
N ASP A 1048 60.84 -43.66 8.57
CA ASP A 1048 60.35 -44.42 9.72
C ASP A 1048 61.12 -44.05 11.01
N ALA A 1049 60.39 -43.71 12.09
CA ALA A 1049 60.73 -44.07 13.48
C ALA A 1049 59.71 -43.47 14.48
N GLU A 1050 59.31 -44.12 15.57
CA GLU A 1050 59.31 -45.54 15.94
C GLU A 1050 58.25 -45.73 17.05
N LYS A 1051 57.56 -46.89 17.05
CA LYS A 1051 56.97 -47.62 18.21
C LYS A 1051 56.34 -46.77 19.35
N SER A 1052 55.07 -46.99 19.70
CA SER A 1052 54.52 -48.30 20.08
C SER A 1052 53.00 -48.35 19.95
#